data_AF-A0A2U1MQ05-F1
#
_entry.id   AF-A0A2U1MQ05-F1
#
_cell.length_a   1.000
_cell.length_b   1.000
_cell.length_c   1.000
_cell.angle_alpha   90.00
_cell.angle_beta   90.00
_cell.angle_gamma   90.00
#
_symmetry.space_group_name_H-M   'P 1'
#
loop_
_entity.id
_entity.type
_entity.pdbx_description
1 polymer ?
#
loop_
_entity_poly.entity_id
_entity_poly.type
_entity_poly.pdbx_seq_one_letter_code
_entity_poly.pdbx_strand_id
1 'polypeptide(L)'
;MRRMLVDIPLPPKWKRLWETWDLRGFIILSLTLQTFLILFAPFRKRTNTNWIMMPLWSAYLLADWAANFAVGLISNSQGSPPSSSQATENKDLLSFWAPFLLVHLGGPDTITAFAMEDNELWLRHLFGLLFQCLAAVYVFIQSIPNNLWLPTMLMFMTGIIKYAERTRSLYLASADRFKDSMLTGADPGPNYAKLMGEYFSKRMAKLPTRIEMVPEPDRAVKSSNKAKKGNLTELEVVQYAYRFFQTSKGLVVDLIFSRKERNQSRDFFLNRTAKDAFKVVEVELNFFYEVLFTKLPVVYGYFGALCRFFSLATVCLAIVFFTFKNKSNFRSVDVTITYCLLYGALALDVTAIFMLVFSDWTIISLQESPDEEPNSKSIKTKILRKFLILMTEGTLCDPSQTQTNTASSHPQVSPHQKRTWLIRLFKRRWSESISTFNLINYCLHPRSRFKQFVFDNLGLSGFFDSIKYVKTEKFTTSLKDFIFRELKSKSELADDMETAKEISSARGDWVLRVEQGWSSLLPYTLDVDYDQSLLLWHIATELCYNKELNTTTSSNTKDKHREIAKHLSDYMLYLLIMQPSMMSAIAGIGQIRFRDTCAEARRFFHDRDKENENENESRSKSQVPDDSKMDWKQIEACMDIHGVATEVPPVTVKGDRSKSLLFDGCILAKMLMKIEKKEGLDKWLIISKVWVELLCYGASHSRADSQAAQVSKGGELITIVWLLMAHFGLGDQFQINEGQARAKLIVGK
;
A
#
# COMPACT_ATOMS: atom_id res chain seq x y z
N MET A 1 -24.16 -0.69 -31.26
CA MET A 1 -23.04 -1.60 -31.59
C MET A 1 -23.44 -2.79 -32.48
N ARG A 2 -24.68 -3.31 -32.46
CA ARG A 2 -25.14 -4.32 -33.45
C ARG A 2 -25.10 -3.80 -34.91
N ARG A 3 -25.39 -2.52 -35.14
CA ARG A 3 -25.24 -1.87 -36.47
C ARG A 3 -23.79 -1.60 -36.91
N MET A 4 -22.81 -1.69 -36.02
CA MET A 4 -21.39 -1.42 -36.36
C MET A 4 -20.60 -2.70 -36.69
N LEU A 5 -21.14 -3.87 -36.33
CA LEU A 5 -20.59 -5.20 -36.60
C LEU A 5 -21.30 -5.91 -37.78
N VAL A 6 -22.28 -5.26 -38.40
CA VAL A 6 -23.09 -5.83 -39.50
C VAL A 6 -22.31 -5.92 -40.82
N ASP A 7 -21.20 -5.19 -40.98
CA ASP A 7 -20.42 -5.16 -42.23
C ASP A 7 -19.03 -5.80 -42.13
N ILE A 8 -18.73 -6.56 -41.06
CA ILE A 8 -17.54 -7.41 -41.05
C ILE A 8 -17.94 -8.75 -41.68
N PRO A 9 -17.35 -9.17 -42.82
CA PRO A 9 -17.68 -10.43 -43.49
C PRO A 9 -17.12 -11.63 -42.68
N LEU A 10 -17.72 -11.90 -41.53
CA LEU A 10 -17.45 -13.08 -40.74
C LEU A 10 -18.00 -14.31 -41.47
N PRO A 11 -17.25 -15.43 -41.58
CA PRO A 11 -17.76 -16.62 -42.22
C PRO A 11 -19.05 -17.11 -41.54
N PRO A 12 -20.02 -17.67 -42.27
CA PRO A 12 -21.37 -17.95 -41.77
C PRO A 12 -21.41 -18.94 -40.60
N LYS A 13 -20.38 -19.77 -40.43
CA LYS A 13 -20.17 -20.63 -39.26
C LYS A 13 -19.84 -19.82 -38.00
N TRP A 14 -18.95 -18.84 -38.11
CA TRP A 14 -18.57 -17.95 -37.02
C TRP A 14 -19.70 -17.01 -36.63
N LYS A 15 -20.47 -16.51 -37.59
CA LYS A 15 -21.68 -15.71 -37.32
C LYS A 15 -22.72 -16.50 -36.52
N ARG A 16 -23.01 -17.75 -36.92
CA ARG A 16 -23.93 -18.63 -36.17
C ARG A 16 -23.41 -18.98 -34.78
N LEU A 17 -22.11 -19.25 -34.65
CA LEU A 17 -21.48 -19.50 -33.35
C LEU A 17 -21.58 -18.27 -32.43
N TRP A 18 -21.25 -17.09 -32.95
CA TRP A 18 -21.34 -15.83 -32.22
C TRP A 18 -22.77 -15.53 -31.77
N GLU A 19 -23.76 -15.63 -32.66
CA GLU A 19 -25.18 -15.42 -32.32
C GLU A 19 -25.73 -16.43 -31.29
N THR A 20 -25.09 -17.58 -31.15
CA THR A 20 -25.49 -18.61 -30.18
C THR A 20 -24.78 -18.45 -28.84
N TRP A 21 -23.53 -17.99 -28.85
CA TRP A 21 -22.66 -17.98 -27.67
C TRP A 21 -22.33 -16.61 -27.14
N ASP A 22 -22.63 -15.52 -27.84
CA ASP A 22 -22.28 -14.16 -27.42
C ASP A 22 -22.74 -13.90 -25.99
N LEU A 23 -24.04 -14.00 -25.71
CA LEU A 23 -24.58 -13.75 -24.38
C LEU A 23 -24.07 -14.75 -23.33
N ARG A 24 -24.11 -16.05 -23.64
CA ARG A 24 -23.70 -17.14 -22.72
C ARG A 24 -22.23 -17.00 -22.33
N GLY A 25 -21.39 -16.68 -23.30
CA GLY A 25 -19.95 -16.46 -23.11
C GLY A 25 -19.70 -15.28 -22.18
N PHE A 26 -20.38 -14.14 -22.35
CA PHE A 26 -20.21 -12.98 -21.48
C PHE A 26 -20.71 -13.22 -20.04
N ILE A 27 -21.77 -14.00 -19.86
CA ILE A 27 -22.26 -14.40 -18.53
C ILE A 27 -21.24 -15.28 -17.80
N ILE A 28 -20.71 -16.31 -18.47
CA ILE A 28 -19.67 -17.19 -17.90
C ILE A 28 -18.38 -16.41 -17.63
N LEU A 29 -18.00 -15.52 -18.55
CA LEU A 29 -16.85 -14.63 -18.37
C LEU A 29 -17.02 -13.76 -17.13
N SER A 30 -18.20 -13.15 -16.95
CA SER A 30 -18.51 -12.32 -15.79
C SER A 30 -18.36 -13.09 -14.45
N LEU A 31 -18.89 -14.31 -14.37
CA LEU A 31 -18.73 -15.17 -13.19
C LEU A 31 -17.26 -15.57 -12.95
N THR A 32 -16.54 -15.88 -14.03
CA THR A 32 -15.12 -16.27 -13.98
C THR A 32 -14.27 -15.11 -13.47
N LEU A 33 -14.53 -13.88 -13.94
CA LEU A 33 -13.84 -12.67 -13.50
C LEU A 33 -14.09 -12.39 -12.01
N GLN A 34 -15.31 -12.54 -11.52
CA GLN A 34 -15.59 -12.40 -10.08
C GLN A 34 -14.93 -13.47 -9.23
N THR A 35 -14.93 -14.70 -9.70
CA THR A 35 -14.27 -15.81 -9.01
C THR A 35 -12.75 -15.60 -8.98
N PHE A 36 -12.18 -15.05 -10.06
CA PHE A 36 -10.78 -14.63 -10.07
C PHE A 36 -10.53 -13.49 -9.06
N LEU A 37 -11.34 -12.44 -9.07
CA LEU A 37 -11.16 -11.30 -8.17
C LEU A 37 -11.32 -11.67 -6.69
N ILE A 38 -12.29 -12.52 -6.31
CA ILE A 38 -12.45 -12.93 -4.92
C ILE A 38 -11.23 -13.72 -4.41
N LEU A 39 -10.64 -14.57 -5.26
CA LEU A 39 -9.51 -15.43 -4.87
C LEU A 39 -8.18 -14.67 -4.89
N PHE A 40 -7.97 -13.79 -5.88
CA PHE A 40 -6.67 -13.18 -6.12
C PHE A 40 -6.53 -11.74 -5.60
N ALA A 41 -7.62 -11.00 -5.36
CA ALA A 41 -7.51 -9.64 -4.83
C ALA A 41 -6.81 -9.53 -3.46
N PRO A 42 -6.93 -10.48 -2.52
CA PRO A 42 -6.19 -10.42 -1.26
C PRO A 42 -4.66 -10.41 -1.41
N PHE A 43 -4.12 -10.89 -2.55
CA PHE A 43 -2.67 -10.83 -2.81
C PHE A 43 -2.15 -9.40 -3.06
N ARG A 44 -3.04 -8.43 -3.32
CA ARG A 44 -2.67 -7.02 -3.48
C ARG A 44 -1.94 -6.45 -2.28
N LYS A 45 -2.32 -6.88 -1.07
CA LYS A 45 -1.62 -6.53 0.17
C LYS A 45 -0.21 -7.09 0.20
N ARG A 46 0.05 -8.23 -0.44
CA ARG A 46 1.20 -9.11 -0.16
C ARG A 46 2.31 -9.09 -1.20
N THR A 47 2.04 -8.56 -2.39
CA THR A 47 2.99 -8.59 -3.50
C THR A 47 2.85 -7.32 -4.33
N ASN A 48 3.98 -6.74 -4.75
CA ASN A 48 4.01 -5.64 -5.72
C ASN A 48 4.48 -6.10 -7.12
N THR A 49 4.30 -7.39 -7.45
CA THR A 49 4.80 -7.92 -8.72
C THR A 49 3.82 -7.59 -9.84
N ASN A 50 4.35 -6.99 -10.92
CA ASN A 50 3.54 -6.62 -12.09
C ASN A 50 2.80 -7.82 -12.71
N TRP A 51 3.35 -9.03 -12.59
CA TRP A 51 2.72 -10.27 -13.07
C TRP A 51 1.42 -10.65 -12.36
N ILE A 52 1.24 -10.24 -11.10
CA ILE A 52 0.00 -10.47 -10.35
C ILE A 52 -0.92 -9.25 -10.50
N MET A 53 -0.35 -8.05 -10.42
CA MET A 53 -1.13 -6.81 -10.49
C MET A 53 -1.79 -6.58 -11.86
N MET A 54 -1.12 -6.89 -12.97
CA MET A 54 -1.68 -6.64 -14.31
C MET A 54 -2.90 -7.50 -14.64
N PRO A 55 -2.89 -8.84 -14.43
CA PRO A 55 -4.10 -9.65 -14.59
C PRO A 55 -5.23 -9.22 -13.67
N LEU A 56 -4.92 -8.82 -12.44
CA LEU A 56 -5.91 -8.37 -11.47
C LEU A 56 -6.57 -7.04 -11.86
N TRP A 57 -5.75 -6.08 -12.30
CA TRP A 57 -6.23 -4.82 -12.85
C TRP A 57 -7.12 -5.04 -14.08
N SER A 58 -6.69 -5.90 -15.01
CA SER A 58 -7.46 -6.26 -16.20
C SER A 58 -8.80 -6.92 -15.82
N ALA A 59 -8.78 -7.87 -14.89
CA ALA A 59 -10.00 -8.54 -14.44
C ALA A 59 -10.97 -7.59 -13.75
N TYR A 60 -10.46 -6.63 -12.95
CA TYR A 60 -11.26 -5.61 -12.28
C TYR A 60 -12.00 -4.73 -13.30
N LEU A 61 -11.30 -4.26 -14.35
CA LEU A 61 -11.90 -3.44 -15.40
C LEU A 61 -12.89 -4.23 -16.27
N LEU A 62 -12.55 -5.48 -16.62
CA LEU A 62 -13.38 -6.31 -17.48
C LEU A 62 -14.64 -6.82 -16.78
N ALA A 63 -14.64 -6.96 -15.45
CA ALA A 63 -15.78 -7.50 -14.70
C ALA A 63 -17.05 -6.65 -14.89
N ASP A 64 -16.94 -5.35 -14.71
CA ASP A 64 -18.07 -4.41 -14.87
C ASP A 64 -18.46 -4.29 -16.34
N TRP A 65 -17.49 -4.27 -17.25
CA TRP A 65 -17.76 -4.18 -18.70
C TRP A 65 -18.51 -5.41 -19.22
N ALA A 66 -18.09 -6.62 -18.85
CA ALA A 66 -18.73 -7.87 -19.26
C ALA A 66 -20.19 -7.96 -18.78
N ALA A 67 -20.46 -7.56 -17.54
CA ALA A 67 -21.81 -7.59 -16.99
C ALA A 67 -22.73 -6.56 -17.67
N ASN A 68 -22.27 -5.31 -17.84
CA ASN A 68 -23.04 -4.27 -18.53
C ASN A 68 -23.33 -4.64 -19.99
N PHE A 69 -22.34 -5.23 -20.69
CA PHE A 69 -22.52 -5.68 -22.07
C PHE A 69 -23.56 -6.81 -22.18
N ALA A 70 -23.51 -7.78 -21.26
CA ALA A 70 -24.50 -8.86 -21.20
C ALA A 70 -25.93 -8.34 -20.92
N VAL A 71 -26.11 -7.37 -20.02
CA VAL A 71 -27.43 -6.74 -19.80
C VAL A 71 -27.94 -6.07 -21.08
N GLY A 72 -27.07 -5.36 -21.80
CA GLY A 72 -27.42 -4.73 -23.08
C GLY A 72 -27.88 -5.75 -24.14
N LEU A 73 -27.21 -6.90 -24.23
CA LEU A 73 -27.62 -7.99 -25.12
C LEU A 73 -28.98 -8.59 -24.74
N ILE A 74 -29.23 -8.79 -23.44
CA ILE A 74 -30.52 -9.29 -22.94
C ILE A 74 -31.65 -8.31 -23.26
N SER A 75 -31.43 -7.00 -23.04
CA SER A 75 -32.43 -5.99 -23.35
C SER A 75 -32.79 -5.96 -24.84
N ASN A 76 -31.79 -6.12 -25.72
CA ASN A 76 -32.00 -6.13 -27.16
C ASN A 76 -32.69 -7.42 -27.66
N SER A 77 -32.47 -8.57 -27.02
CA SER A 77 -33.10 -9.83 -27.44
C SER A 77 -34.57 -9.94 -27.02
N GLN A 78 -35.00 -9.24 -25.97
CA GLN A 78 -36.39 -9.23 -25.48
C GLN A 78 -37.38 -8.51 -26.41
N GLY A 79 -36.92 -7.51 -27.16
CA GLY A 79 -37.75 -6.64 -28.00
C GLY A 79 -38.35 -7.26 -29.28
N SER A 80 -37.97 -8.50 -29.64
CA SER A 80 -38.55 -9.19 -30.80
C SER A 80 -39.78 -10.02 -30.40
N PRO A 81 -40.92 -9.95 -31.10
CA PRO A 81 -42.11 -10.74 -30.76
C PRO A 81 -41.79 -12.25 -30.85
N PRO A 82 -42.26 -13.08 -29.88
CA PRO A 82 -41.94 -14.51 -29.86
C PRO A 82 -42.64 -15.23 -31.02
N SER A 83 -41.87 -15.97 -31.83
CA SER A 83 -42.38 -16.75 -32.95
C SER A 83 -42.66 -18.22 -32.61
N SER A 84 -42.31 -18.70 -31.40
CA SER A 84 -42.52 -20.07 -30.94
C SER A 84 -42.53 -20.19 -29.40
N SER A 85 -43.12 -21.25 -28.85
CA SER A 85 -43.13 -21.54 -27.40
C SER A 85 -41.73 -21.63 -26.79
N GLN A 86 -40.79 -22.24 -27.52
CA GLN A 86 -39.38 -22.33 -27.14
C GLN A 86 -38.69 -20.95 -27.11
N ALA A 87 -39.17 -19.98 -27.88
CA ALA A 87 -38.66 -18.60 -27.83
C ALA A 87 -39.17 -17.86 -26.56
N THR A 88 -40.40 -18.11 -26.14
CA THR A 88 -40.98 -17.53 -24.90
C THR A 88 -40.25 -18.03 -23.66
N GLU A 89 -39.94 -19.33 -23.57
CA GLU A 89 -39.23 -19.88 -22.41
C GLU A 89 -37.77 -19.46 -22.36
N ASN A 90 -37.14 -19.18 -23.52
CA ASN A 90 -35.83 -18.53 -23.51
C ASN A 90 -35.92 -17.11 -22.92
N LYS A 91 -37.01 -16.36 -23.16
CA LYS A 91 -37.20 -15.02 -22.56
C LYS A 91 -37.36 -15.07 -21.03
N ASP A 92 -38.03 -16.09 -20.51
CA ASP A 92 -38.16 -16.32 -19.06
C ASP A 92 -36.78 -16.46 -18.41
N LEU A 93 -35.89 -17.24 -19.01
CA LEU A 93 -34.57 -17.52 -18.48
C LEU A 93 -33.59 -16.34 -18.67
N LEU A 94 -33.72 -15.60 -19.79
CA LEU A 94 -33.00 -14.34 -20.01
C LEU A 94 -33.36 -13.28 -18.98
N SER A 95 -34.64 -13.18 -18.61
CA SER A 95 -35.09 -12.26 -17.57
C SER A 95 -34.56 -12.62 -16.19
N PHE A 96 -34.34 -13.91 -15.92
CA PHE A 96 -33.69 -14.40 -14.69
C PHE A 96 -32.20 -14.05 -14.65
N TRP A 97 -31.50 -14.10 -15.79
CA TRP A 97 -30.08 -13.75 -15.86
C TRP A 97 -29.79 -12.25 -15.67
N ALA A 98 -30.74 -11.35 -15.99
CA ALA A 98 -30.52 -9.91 -15.83
C ALA A 98 -30.26 -9.49 -14.36
N PRO A 99 -31.05 -9.92 -13.36
CA PRO A 99 -30.72 -9.72 -11.95
C PRO A 99 -29.39 -10.34 -11.48
N PHE A 100 -28.97 -11.47 -12.05
CA PHE A 100 -27.66 -12.07 -11.76
C PHE A 100 -26.52 -11.14 -12.16
N LEU A 101 -26.66 -10.46 -13.29
CA LEU A 101 -25.67 -9.47 -13.73
C LEU A 101 -25.61 -8.26 -12.77
N LEU A 102 -26.70 -7.95 -12.07
CA LEU A 102 -26.70 -6.97 -10.97
C LEU A 102 -25.90 -7.46 -9.76
N VAL A 103 -26.08 -8.72 -9.34
CA VAL A 103 -25.26 -9.36 -8.28
C VAL A 103 -23.77 -9.27 -8.63
N HIS A 104 -23.46 -9.53 -9.89
CA HIS A 104 -22.13 -9.48 -10.47
C HIS A 104 -21.52 -8.06 -10.47
N LEU A 105 -22.30 -7.04 -10.84
CA LEU A 105 -21.90 -5.63 -10.76
C LEU A 105 -21.70 -5.15 -9.32
N GLY A 106 -22.35 -5.82 -8.35
CA GLY A 106 -22.05 -5.65 -6.94
C GLY A 106 -20.60 -5.99 -6.57
N GLY A 107 -19.89 -6.78 -7.38
CA GLY A 107 -18.48 -7.12 -7.20
C GLY A 107 -18.21 -7.98 -5.95
N PRO A 108 -17.01 -8.57 -5.85
CA PRO A 108 -16.60 -9.31 -4.65
C PRO A 108 -16.28 -8.38 -3.48
N ASP A 109 -16.23 -8.94 -2.27
CA ASP A 109 -15.99 -8.16 -1.05
C ASP A 109 -14.54 -7.75 -0.86
N THR A 110 -13.63 -8.51 -1.46
CA THR A 110 -12.17 -8.38 -1.35
C THR A 110 -11.62 -7.17 -2.11
N ILE A 111 -12.40 -6.61 -3.03
CA ILE A 111 -12.01 -5.45 -3.83
C ILE A 111 -13.22 -4.62 -4.22
N THR A 112 -13.28 -3.38 -3.72
CA THR A 112 -14.24 -2.36 -4.14
C THR A 112 -13.59 -1.37 -5.10
N ALA A 113 -12.36 -0.96 -4.77
CA ALA A 113 -11.52 -0.02 -5.49
C ALA A 113 -10.17 -0.65 -5.82
N PHE A 114 -9.68 -0.44 -7.04
CA PHE A 114 -8.32 -0.82 -7.41
C PHE A 114 -7.31 0.30 -7.07
N ALA A 115 -7.73 1.55 -7.16
CA ALA A 115 -6.95 2.71 -6.74
C ALA A 115 -7.80 3.63 -5.84
N MET A 116 -7.17 4.52 -5.07
CA MET A 116 -7.92 5.44 -4.20
C MET A 116 -8.87 6.34 -5.00
N GLU A 117 -8.47 6.68 -6.22
CA GLU A 117 -9.23 7.49 -7.17
C GLU A 117 -10.56 6.82 -7.58
N ASP A 118 -10.64 5.49 -7.52
CA ASP A 118 -11.90 4.78 -7.79
C ASP A 118 -12.96 5.05 -6.70
N ASN A 119 -12.54 5.36 -5.46
CA ASN A 119 -13.46 5.71 -4.38
C ASN A 119 -14.18 7.04 -4.65
N GLU A 120 -13.48 8.02 -5.25
CA GLU A 120 -14.06 9.31 -5.63
C GLU A 120 -15.14 9.18 -6.72
N LEU A 121 -15.08 8.11 -7.52
CA LEU A 121 -16.04 7.83 -8.59
C LEU A 121 -17.31 7.13 -8.09
N TRP A 122 -17.61 7.12 -6.79
CA TRP A 122 -18.80 6.45 -6.23
C TRP A 122 -20.12 6.92 -6.85
N LEU A 123 -20.24 8.21 -7.25
CA LEU A 123 -21.43 8.73 -7.95
C LEU A 123 -21.67 8.04 -9.30
N ARG A 124 -20.60 7.67 -10.01
CA ARG A 124 -20.69 6.90 -11.26
C ARG A 124 -21.28 5.52 -10.99
N HIS A 125 -20.87 4.87 -9.89
CA HIS A 125 -21.43 3.59 -9.49
C HIS A 125 -22.88 3.70 -9.02
N LEU A 126 -23.25 4.78 -8.32
CA LEU A 126 -24.65 5.05 -7.96
C LEU A 126 -25.54 5.21 -9.20
N PHE A 127 -25.08 6.01 -10.17
CA PHE A 127 -25.78 6.17 -11.45
C PHE A 127 -25.85 4.83 -12.21
N GLY A 128 -24.76 4.07 -12.23
CA GLY A 128 -24.72 2.72 -12.79
C GLY A 128 -25.75 1.78 -12.14
N LEU A 129 -25.85 1.77 -10.81
CA LEU A 129 -26.86 1.02 -10.07
C LEU A 129 -28.28 1.41 -10.51
N LEU A 130 -28.59 2.71 -10.57
CA LEU A 130 -29.91 3.20 -10.99
C LEU A 130 -30.28 2.69 -12.39
N PHE A 131 -29.40 2.87 -13.39
CA PHE A 131 -29.67 2.45 -14.76
C PHE A 131 -29.77 0.94 -14.90
N GLN A 132 -28.95 0.18 -14.18
CA GLN A 132 -28.99 -1.28 -14.21
C GLN A 132 -30.24 -1.82 -13.54
N CYS A 133 -30.69 -1.22 -12.43
CA CYS A 133 -31.98 -1.52 -11.83
C CYS A 133 -33.12 -1.28 -12.82
N LEU A 134 -33.14 -0.13 -13.49
CA LEU A 134 -34.15 0.18 -14.51
C LEU A 134 -34.13 -0.81 -15.67
N ALA A 135 -32.93 -1.17 -16.16
CA ALA A 135 -32.77 -2.15 -17.23
C ALA A 135 -33.28 -3.54 -16.83
N ALA A 136 -32.95 -4.01 -15.62
CA ALA A 136 -33.42 -5.30 -15.11
C ALA A 136 -34.94 -5.32 -14.89
N VAL A 137 -35.53 -4.24 -14.37
CA VAL A 137 -36.99 -4.09 -14.23
C VAL A 137 -37.66 -4.07 -15.60
N TYR A 138 -37.11 -3.35 -16.58
CA TYR A 138 -37.62 -3.33 -17.94
C TYR A 138 -37.61 -4.71 -18.59
N VAL A 139 -36.48 -5.43 -18.49
CA VAL A 139 -36.35 -6.82 -18.98
C VAL A 139 -37.36 -7.74 -18.28
N PHE A 140 -37.60 -7.54 -16.99
CA PHE A 140 -38.57 -8.31 -16.23
C PHE A 140 -40.00 -8.05 -16.71
N ILE A 141 -40.41 -6.78 -16.86
CA ILE A 141 -41.75 -6.40 -17.33
C ILE A 141 -42.04 -6.99 -18.71
N GLN A 142 -41.06 -6.99 -19.62
CA GLN A 142 -41.20 -7.55 -20.97
C GLN A 142 -41.34 -9.08 -21.00
N SER A 143 -40.97 -9.76 -19.92
CA SER A 143 -41.10 -11.22 -19.81
C SER A 143 -42.44 -11.69 -19.26
N ILE A 144 -43.33 -10.78 -18.83
CA ILE A 144 -44.62 -11.17 -18.23
C ILE A 144 -45.60 -11.69 -19.31
N PRO A 145 -46.27 -12.85 -19.09
CA PRO A 145 -46.23 -13.70 -17.90
C PRO A 145 -45.04 -14.68 -17.91
N ASN A 146 -44.23 -14.63 -16.85
CA ASN A 146 -42.98 -15.39 -16.73
C ASN A 146 -43.10 -16.53 -15.71
N ASN A 147 -42.69 -17.74 -16.10
CA ASN A 147 -42.72 -18.92 -15.23
C ASN A 147 -41.71 -18.90 -14.08
N LEU A 148 -40.69 -18.05 -14.16
CA LEU A 148 -39.55 -17.91 -13.23
C LEU A 148 -39.60 -16.59 -12.45
N TRP A 149 -40.76 -15.94 -12.34
CA TRP A 149 -40.88 -14.62 -11.74
C TRP A 149 -40.39 -14.55 -10.27
N LEU A 150 -40.65 -15.60 -9.47
CA LEU A 150 -40.30 -15.64 -8.06
C LEU A 150 -38.77 -15.75 -7.83
N PRO A 151 -38.05 -16.73 -8.43
CA PRO A 151 -36.57 -16.72 -8.43
C PRO A 151 -35.98 -15.40 -8.93
N THR A 152 -36.56 -14.81 -9.97
CA THR A 152 -36.07 -13.57 -10.60
C THR A 152 -36.15 -12.39 -9.62
N MET A 153 -37.26 -12.24 -8.90
CA MET A 153 -37.42 -11.20 -7.88
C MET A 153 -36.46 -11.37 -6.70
N LEU A 154 -36.27 -12.61 -6.24
CA LEU A 154 -35.32 -12.90 -5.16
C LEU A 154 -33.90 -12.48 -5.55
N MET A 155 -33.46 -12.86 -6.75
CA MET A 155 -32.15 -12.48 -7.27
C MET A 155 -32.01 -10.97 -7.52
N PHE A 156 -33.10 -10.29 -7.90
CA PHE A 156 -33.12 -8.85 -8.07
C PHE A 156 -32.88 -8.12 -6.74
N MET A 157 -33.52 -8.59 -5.66
CA MET A 157 -33.27 -8.08 -4.32
C MET A 157 -31.81 -8.31 -3.87
N THR A 158 -31.27 -9.51 -4.08
CA THR A 158 -29.85 -9.81 -3.83
C THR A 158 -28.93 -8.86 -4.59
N GLY A 159 -29.23 -8.61 -5.87
CA GLY A 159 -28.46 -7.76 -6.76
C GLY A 159 -28.40 -6.30 -6.31
N ILE A 160 -29.56 -5.73 -5.95
CA ILE A 160 -29.64 -4.37 -5.39
C ILE A 160 -28.82 -4.27 -4.12
N ILE A 161 -28.96 -5.22 -3.19
CA ILE A 161 -28.25 -5.21 -1.91
C ILE A 161 -26.74 -5.19 -2.14
N LYS A 162 -26.18 -6.13 -2.93
CA LYS A 162 -24.73 -6.21 -3.13
C LYS A 162 -24.14 -5.01 -3.87
N TYR A 163 -24.88 -4.43 -4.81
CA TYR A 163 -24.43 -3.26 -5.55
C TYR A 163 -24.59 -1.97 -4.72
N ALA A 164 -25.63 -1.85 -3.89
CA ALA A 164 -25.73 -0.79 -2.90
C ALA A 164 -24.59 -0.87 -1.86
N GLU A 165 -24.23 -2.08 -1.39
CA GLU A 165 -23.07 -2.29 -0.49
C GLU A 165 -21.77 -1.77 -1.11
N ARG A 166 -21.49 -2.12 -2.38
CA ARG A 166 -20.31 -1.60 -3.12
C ARG A 166 -20.32 -0.09 -3.21
N THR A 167 -21.45 0.50 -3.60
CA THR A 167 -21.59 1.95 -3.75
C THR A 167 -21.38 2.66 -2.40
N ARG A 168 -21.94 2.11 -1.32
CA ARG A 168 -21.77 2.64 0.03
C ARG A 168 -20.33 2.51 0.53
N SER A 169 -19.63 1.42 0.23
CA SER A 169 -18.21 1.28 0.60
C SER A 169 -17.34 2.30 -0.12
N LEU A 170 -17.55 2.54 -1.41
CA LEU A 170 -16.83 3.56 -2.17
C LEU A 170 -17.10 4.96 -1.60
N TYR A 171 -18.37 5.27 -1.29
CA TYR A 171 -18.75 6.54 -0.66
C TYR A 171 -18.08 6.75 0.70
N LEU A 172 -18.07 5.74 1.58
CA LEU A 172 -17.42 5.86 2.90
C LEU A 172 -15.90 5.98 2.82
N ALA A 173 -15.28 5.43 1.76
CA ALA A 173 -13.85 5.50 1.52
C ALA A 173 -13.39 6.72 0.71
N SER A 174 -14.33 7.52 0.16
CA SER A 174 -14.00 8.79 -0.51
C SER A 174 -13.41 9.79 0.48
N ALA A 175 -12.41 10.57 0.06
CA ALA A 175 -11.61 11.43 0.91
C ALA A 175 -12.46 12.44 1.70
N ASP A 176 -13.38 13.13 1.02
CA ASP A 176 -14.28 14.10 1.64
C ASP A 176 -15.14 13.45 2.72
N ARG A 177 -15.78 12.32 2.41
CA ARG A 177 -16.66 11.66 3.37
C ARG A 177 -15.89 11.00 4.51
N PHE A 178 -14.71 10.44 4.20
CA PHE A 178 -13.82 9.84 5.18
C PHE A 178 -13.37 10.90 6.19
N LYS A 179 -12.99 12.10 5.71
CA LYS A 179 -12.66 13.26 6.54
C LYS A 179 -13.85 13.73 7.37
N ASP A 180 -15.00 13.96 6.75
CA ASP A 180 -16.22 14.39 7.44
C ASP A 180 -16.65 13.45 8.57
N SER A 181 -16.40 12.14 8.40
CA SER A 181 -16.73 11.13 9.43
C SER A 181 -15.90 11.25 10.71
N MET A 182 -14.78 11.98 10.65
CA MET A 182 -13.85 12.18 11.76
C MET A 182 -13.92 13.58 12.36
N LEU A 183 -14.43 14.56 11.62
CA LEU A 183 -14.59 15.91 12.12
C LEU A 183 -15.63 15.92 13.25
N THR A 184 -15.21 16.42 14.42
CA THR A 184 -16.13 16.74 15.51
C THR A 184 -16.93 18.00 15.14
N GLY A 185 -18.06 18.21 15.82
CA GLY A 185 -18.85 19.43 15.65
C GLY A 185 -17.98 20.68 15.84
N ALA A 186 -18.22 21.71 15.03
CA ALA A 186 -17.43 22.94 15.08
C ALA A 186 -17.39 23.51 16.50
N ASP A 187 -16.19 23.60 17.06
CA ASP A 187 -15.95 24.24 18.36
C ASP A 187 -15.30 25.62 18.11
N PRO A 188 -16.06 26.73 18.16
CA PRO A 188 -15.50 28.07 18.04
C PRO A 188 -14.68 28.47 19.29
N GLY A 189 -14.56 27.59 20.27
CA GLY A 189 -13.96 27.87 21.57
C GLY A 189 -14.88 28.71 22.46
N PRO A 190 -14.36 29.23 23.58
CA PRO A 190 -15.09 30.15 24.45
C PRO A 190 -15.53 31.41 23.68
N ASN A 191 -16.75 31.90 23.94
CA ASN A 191 -17.23 33.15 23.32
C ASN A 191 -16.37 34.34 23.78
N TYR A 192 -15.45 34.76 22.91
CA TYR A 192 -14.51 35.84 23.17
C TYR A 192 -15.20 37.15 23.53
N ALA A 193 -16.23 37.56 22.78
CA ALA A 193 -16.94 38.81 23.01
C ALA A 193 -17.58 38.84 24.41
N LYS A 194 -18.19 37.72 24.83
CA LYS A 194 -18.76 37.58 26.17
C LYS A 194 -17.67 37.61 27.25
N LEU A 195 -16.60 36.83 27.07
CA LEU A 195 -15.49 36.77 28.04
C LEU A 195 -14.82 38.13 28.22
N MET A 196 -14.59 38.86 27.13
CA MET A 196 -14.02 40.21 27.17
C MET A 196 -14.98 41.24 27.75
N GLY A 197 -16.29 41.11 27.49
CA GLY A 197 -17.30 41.92 28.15
C GLY A 197 -17.29 41.73 29.68
N GLU A 198 -17.24 40.48 30.14
CA GLU A 198 -17.13 40.16 31.57
C GLU A 198 -15.80 40.64 32.18
N TYR A 199 -14.69 40.50 31.45
CA TYR A 199 -13.38 41.01 31.87
C TYR A 199 -13.40 42.53 32.04
N PHE A 200 -13.90 43.26 31.04
CA PHE A 200 -13.97 44.71 31.08
C PHE A 200 -14.86 45.21 32.22
N SER A 201 -16.05 44.61 32.39
CA SER A 201 -16.98 44.92 33.48
C SER A 201 -16.33 44.78 34.86
N LYS A 202 -15.63 43.67 35.11
CA LYS A 202 -14.95 43.43 36.39
C LYS A 202 -13.74 44.34 36.60
N ARG A 203 -13.02 44.71 35.53
CA ARG A 203 -11.97 45.74 35.59
C ARG A 203 -12.53 47.11 35.96
N MET A 204 -13.68 47.50 35.41
CA MET A 204 -14.37 48.75 35.75
C MET A 204 -14.84 48.76 37.21
N ALA A 205 -15.26 47.61 37.74
CA ALA A 205 -15.60 47.43 39.15
C ALA A 205 -14.38 47.37 40.09
N LYS A 206 -13.16 47.62 39.59
CA LYS A 206 -11.88 47.54 40.33
C LYS A 206 -11.62 46.17 40.99
N LEU A 207 -12.16 45.10 40.43
CA LEU A 207 -11.90 43.74 40.89
C LEU A 207 -10.57 43.22 40.31
N PRO A 208 -9.71 42.56 41.12
CA PRO A 208 -8.48 41.96 40.62
C PRO A 208 -8.85 40.78 39.71
N THR A 209 -8.71 40.94 38.40
CA THR A 209 -9.14 39.93 37.41
C THR A 209 -8.00 39.50 36.51
N ARG A 210 -7.85 38.19 36.33
CA ARG A 210 -6.90 37.59 35.40
C ARG A 210 -7.57 36.51 34.55
N ILE A 211 -7.10 36.38 33.32
CA ILE A 211 -7.49 35.28 32.44
C ILE A 211 -6.46 34.18 32.65
N GLU A 212 -6.92 32.99 33.01
CA GLU A 212 -6.07 31.82 33.22
C GLU A 212 -6.55 30.69 32.33
N MET A 213 -5.60 30.02 31.67
CA MET A 213 -5.89 28.82 30.89
C MET A 213 -6.00 27.65 31.85
N VAL A 214 -7.23 27.13 32.03
CA VAL A 214 -7.47 26.00 32.93
C VAL A 214 -7.62 24.73 32.09
N PRO A 215 -6.79 23.71 32.31
CA PRO A 215 -6.95 22.42 31.63
C PRO A 215 -8.27 21.76 32.04
N GLU A 216 -8.97 21.15 31.08
CA GLU A 216 -10.20 20.39 31.37
C GLU A 216 -9.92 19.21 32.33
N PRO A 217 -10.84 18.91 33.27
CA PRO A 217 -10.65 17.86 34.25
C PRO A 217 -10.58 16.47 33.58
N ASP A 218 -9.45 15.81 33.81
CA ASP A 218 -9.04 14.52 33.27
C ASP A 218 -9.85 13.32 33.80
N ARG A 219 -11.14 13.25 33.47
CA ARG A 219 -11.96 12.05 33.81
C ARG A 219 -11.52 10.80 33.04
N ALA A 220 -10.86 10.94 31.90
CA ALA A 220 -10.39 9.84 31.05
C ALA A 220 -8.97 9.32 31.39
N VAL A 221 -8.19 10.00 32.23
CA VAL A 221 -6.78 9.63 32.52
C VAL A 221 -6.63 8.38 33.38
N LYS A 222 -7.69 7.97 34.09
CA LYS A 222 -7.63 6.75 34.90
C LYS A 222 -7.62 5.44 34.09
N SER A 223 -7.95 5.46 32.79
CA SER A 223 -7.89 4.27 31.94
C SER A 223 -6.61 4.14 31.11
N SER A 224 -5.89 5.23 30.80
CA SER A 224 -4.81 5.22 29.79
C SER A 224 -3.40 4.87 30.29
N ASN A 225 -3.12 4.94 31.60
CA ASN A 225 -1.78 4.65 32.16
C ASN A 225 -1.46 3.15 32.34
N LYS A 226 -2.22 2.25 31.71
CA LYS A 226 -2.07 0.79 31.83
C LYS A 226 -1.46 0.09 30.61
N ALA A 227 -0.77 0.82 29.72
CA ALA A 227 -0.04 0.16 28.62
C ALA A 227 0.96 -0.88 29.19
N LYS A 228 0.68 -2.16 28.95
CA LYS A 228 1.44 -3.29 29.49
C LYS A 228 2.91 -3.18 29.08
N LYS A 229 3.82 -3.21 30.06
CA LYS A 229 5.27 -3.24 29.81
C LYS A 229 5.71 -4.67 29.45
N GLY A 230 6.38 -4.86 28.32
CA GLY A 230 6.93 -6.16 27.88
C GLY A 230 6.39 -6.67 26.54
N ASN A 231 6.56 -7.97 26.26
CA ASN A 231 6.14 -8.54 24.98
C ASN A 231 4.61 -8.60 24.85
N LEU A 232 4.11 -8.29 23.66
CA LEU A 232 2.68 -8.35 23.35
C LEU A 232 2.26 -9.74 22.88
N THR A 233 1.06 -10.17 23.28
CA THR A 233 0.37 -11.30 22.66
C THR A 233 -0.24 -10.88 21.32
N GLU A 234 -0.49 -11.82 20.41
CA GLU A 234 -1.08 -11.51 19.10
C GLU A 234 -2.46 -10.83 19.21
N LEU A 235 -3.26 -11.16 20.23
CA LEU A 235 -4.53 -10.48 20.52
C LEU A 235 -4.31 -9.01 20.90
N GLU A 236 -3.38 -8.76 21.83
CA GLU A 236 -3.02 -7.41 22.26
C GLU A 236 -2.48 -6.59 21.08
N VAL A 237 -1.66 -7.19 20.21
CA VAL A 237 -1.17 -6.53 18.99
C VAL A 237 -2.32 -6.02 18.13
N VAL A 238 -3.33 -6.85 17.86
CA VAL A 238 -4.50 -6.45 17.04
C VAL A 238 -5.32 -5.36 17.73
N GLN A 239 -5.52 -5.45 19.05
CA GLN A 239 -6.26 -4.45 19.83
C GLN A 239 -5.56 -3.09 19.88
N TYR A 240 -4.26 -3.07 20.17
CA TYR A 240 -3.48 -1.83 20.15
C TYR A 240 -3.42 -1.24 18.74
N ALA A 241 -3.23 -2.07 17.71
CA ALA A 241 -3.24 -1.61 16.32
C ALA A 241 -4.58 -1.00 15.91
N TYR A 242 -5.72 -1.56 16.35
CA TYR A 242 -7.02 -0.96 16.08
C TYR A 242 -7.19 0.38 16.80
N ARG A 243 -6.74 0.50 18.05
CA ARG A 243 -6.75 1.76 18.80
C ARG A 243 -5.90 2.83 18.11
N PHE A 244 -4.70 2.47 17.66
CA PHE A 244 -3.82 3.36 16.92
C PHE A 244 -4.40 3.73 15.57
N PHE A 245 -4.93 2.76 14.82
CA PHE A 245 -5.67 3.01 13.59
C PHE A 245 -6.81 4.03 13.77
N GLN A 246 -7.62 3.91 14.83
CA GLN A 246 -8.71 4.87 15.08
C GLN A 246 -8.19 6.29 15.36
N THR A 247 -7.00 6.40 15.93
CA THR A 247 -6.33 7.67 16.19
C THR A 247 -5.72 8.20 14.89
N SER A 248 -4.85 7.41 14.26
CA SER A 248 -4.02 7.75 13.11
C SER A 248 -4.78 7.84 11.78
N LYS A 249 -6.00 7.31 11.67
CA LYS A 249 -6.75 7.33 10.39
C LYS A 249 -7.02 8.72 9.84
N GLY A 250 -7.02 9.74 10.70
CA GLY A 250 -7.10 11.14 10.28
C GLY A 250 -5.88 11.61 9.47
N LEU A 251 -4.72 10.95 9.63
CA LEU A 251 -3.52 11.24 8.85
C LEU A 251 -3.75 11.16 7.35
N VAL A 252 -4.54 10.17 6.91
CA VAL A 252 -4.81 9.90 5.48
C VAL A 252 -5.52 11.07 4.79
N VAL A 253 -6.21 11.91 5.56
CA VAL A 253 -6.98 13.07 5.09
C VAL A 253 -6.46 14.38 5.70
N ASP A 254 -5.17 14.40 6.06
CA ASP A 254 -4.43 15.56 6.57
C ASP A 254 -5.08 16.22 7.80
N LEU A 255 -5.68 15.43 8.70
CA LEU A 255 -6.16 15.91 10.00
C LEU A 255 -5.02 16.04 11.01
N ILE A 256 -5.16 17.03 11.90
CA ILE A 256 -4.18 17.37 12.93
C ILE A 256 -4.51 16.61 14.22
N PHE A 257 -3.46 16.14 14.89
CA PHE A 257 -3.52 15.37 16.12
C PHE A 257 -3.45 16.26 17.36
N SER A 258 -4.10 15.81 18.44
CA SER A 258 -3.89 16.43 19.74
C SER A 258 -2.54 16.02 20.33
N ARG A 259 -1.92 16.92 21.10
CA ARG A 259 -0.71 16.61 21.88
C ARG A 259 -0.91 15.42 22.83
N LYS A 260 -2.14 15.20 23.30
CA LYS A 260 -2.51 14.07 24.16
C LYS A 260 -2.39 12.73 23.44
N GLU A 261 -2.95 12.62 22.24
CA GLU A 261 -2.85 11.41 21.42
C GLU A 261 -1.40 11.13 21.01
N ARG A 262 -0.65 12.18 20.66
CA ARG A 262 0.80 12.09 20.42
C ARG A 262 1.54 11.45 21.59
N ASN A 263 1.38 12.00 22.79
CA ASN A 263 2.10 11.53 23.98
C ASN A 263 1.73 10.08 24.32
N GLN A 264 0.44 9.72 24.23
CA GLN A 264 -0.01 8.33 24.46
C GLN A 264 0.64 7.33 23.49
N SER A 265 0.70 7.70 22.21
CA SER A 265 1.36 6.86 21.20
C SER A 265 2.87 6.79 21.46
N ARG A 266 3.52 7.93 21.68
CA ARG A 266 4.96 8.02 21.92
C ARG A 266 5.37 7.15 23.12
N ASP A 267 4.66 7.26 24.23
CA ASP A 267 4.94 6.49 25.45
C ASP A 267 4.80 4.97 25.22
N PHE A 268 3.84 4.55 24.40
CA PHE A 268 3.69 3.14 24.03
C PHE A 268 4.90 2.65 23.22
N PHE A 269 5.24 3.35 22.13
CA PHE A 269 6.29 2.91 21.20
C PHE A 269 7.71 3.02 21.78
N LEU A 270 8.00 4.03 22.61
CA LEU A 270 9.27 4.14 23.35
C LEU A 270 9.50 2.93 24.25
N ASN A 271 8.44 2.37 24.83
CA ASN A 271 8.51 1.20 25.70
C ASN A 271 8.46 -0.15 24.95
N ARG A 272 8.56 -0.18 23.61
CA ARG A 272 8.50 -1.41 22.78
C ARG A 272 9.84 -1.81 22.16
N THR A 273 9.89 -3.07 21.75
CA THR A 273 10.93 -3.62 20.87
C THR A 273 10.57 -3.32 19.41
N ALA A 274 11.57 -3.28 18.53
CA ALA A 274 11.35 -3.10 17.10
C ALA A 274 10.37 -4.14 16.54
N LYS A 275 10.55 -5.42 16.91
CA LYS A 275 9.67 -6.52 16.47
C LYS A 275 8.20 -6.26 16.78
N ASP A 276 7.87 -5.86 18.00
CA ASP A 276 6.48 -5.63 18.40
C ASP A 276 5.92 -4.34 17.80
N ALA A 277 6.73 -3.27 17.70
CA ALA A 277 6.32 -2.03 17.06
C ALA A 277 5.98 -2.21 15.58
N PHE A 278 6.84 -2.88 14.81
CA PHE A 278 6.57 -3.20 13.41
C PHE A 278 5.33 -4.09 13.27
N LYS A 279 5.13 -5.08 14.15
CA LYS A 279 3.90 -5.91 14.12
C LYS A 279 2.63 -5.08 14.29
N VAL A 280 2.62 -4.15 15.24
CA VAL A 280 1.46 -3.26 15.49
C VAL A 280 1.18 -2.42 14.24
N VAL A 281 2.20 -1.77 13.68
CA VAL A 281 2.06 -0.94 12.47
C VAL A 281 1.64 -1.78 11.25
N GLU A 282 2.12 -3.01 11.11
CA GLU A 282 1.70 -3.93 10.05
C GLU A 282 0.21 -4.30 10.13
N VAL A 283 -0.35 -4.44 11.34
CA VAL A 283 -1.80 -4.69 11.53
C VAL A 283 -2.61 -3.43 11.27
N GLU A 284 -2.10 -2.28 11.71
CA GLU A 284 -2.71 -0.98 11.48
C GLU A 284 -2.82 -0.66 9.98
N LEU A 285 -1.78 -0.92 9.20
CA LEU A 285 -1.82 -0.85 7.74
C LEU A 285 -2.85 -1.82 7.13
N ASN A 286 -3.03 -3.00 7.71
CA ASN A 286 -4.08 -3.91 7.26
C ASN A 286 -5.49 -3.33 7.48
N PHE A 287 -5.73 -2.63 8.59
CA PHE A 287 -6.97 -1.91 8.83
C PHE A 287 -7.18 -0.79 7.80
N PHE A 288 -6.13 -0.01 7.48
CA PHE A 288 -6.19 0.99 6.41
C PHE A 288 -6.61 0.38 5.07
N TYR A 289 -6.02 -0.75 4.67
CA TYR A 289 -6.43 -1.42 3.44
C TYR A 289 -7.91 -1.80 3.46
N GLU A 290 -8.34 -2.43 4.55
CA GLU A 290 -9.69 -2.97 4.66
C GLU A 290 -10.73 -1.85 4.62
N VAL A 291 -10.43 -0.69 5.19
CA VAL A 291 -11.32 0.47 5.12
C VAL A 291 -11.36 1.10 3.74
N LEU A 292 -10.22 1.22 3.06
CA LEU A 292 -10.11 2.00 1.82
C LEU A 292 -10.40 1.19 0.54
N PHE A 293 -10.22 -0.13 0.54
CA PHE A 293 -10.25 -0.94 -0.68
C PHE A 293 -11.22 -2.13 -0.65
N THR A 294 -11.97 -2.33 0.44
CA THR A 294 -12.87 -3.49 0.59
C THR A 294 -14.26 -3.10 1.11
N LYS A 295 -15.22 -4.02 1.04
CA LYS A 295 -16.58 -3.79 1.58
C LYS A 295 -16.69 -3.90 3.10
N LEU A 296 -15.59 -4.24 3.75
CA LEU A 296 -15.56 -4.66 5.14
C LEU A 296 -16.16 -3.62 6.12
N PRO A 297 -15.95 -2.29 5.98
CA PRO A 297 -16.59 -1.28 6.84
C PRO A 297 -18.12 -1.28 6.77
N VAL A 298 -18.70 -1.65 5.62
CA VAL A 298 -20.15 -1.70 5.43
C VAL A 298 -20.71 -2.99 6.02
N VAL A 299 -19.99 -4.10 5.82
CA VAL A 299 -20.46 -5.45 6.18
C VAL A 299 -20.45 -5.68 7.70
N TYR A 300 -19.48 -5.17 8.43
CA TYR A 300 -19.41 -5.30 9.89
C TYR A 300 -20.42 -4.43 10.66
N GLY A 301 -21.12 -3.52 9.99
CA GLY A 301 -22.21 -2.78 10.59
C GLY A 301 -23.45 -3.66 10.82
N TYR A 302 -24.27 -3.34 11.83
CA TYR A 302 -25.53 -4.04 12.12
C TYR A 302 -26.42 -4.21 10.87
N PHE A 303 -26.56 -3.14 10.09
CA PHE A 303 -27.33 -3.16 8.84
C PHE A 303 -26.68 -4.04 7.76
N GLY A 304 -25.34 -4.03 7.65
CA GLY A 304 -24.61 -4.87 6.70
C GLY A 304 -24.78 -6.35 7.02
N ALA A 305 -24.64 -6.75 8.29
CA ALA A 305 -24.87 -8.12 8.72
C ALA A 305 -26.30 -8.61 8.40
N LEU A 306 -27.30 -7.76 8.60
CA LEU A 306 -28.69 -8.03 8.24
C LEU A 306 -28.86 -8.19 6.72
N CYS A 307 -28.30 -7.28 5.93
CA CYS A 307 -28.28 -7.36 4.47
C CYS A 307 -27.65 -8.66 3.96
N ARG A 308 -26.59 -9.15 4.61
CA ARG A 308 -25.93 -10.42 4.26
C ARG A 308 -26.74 -11.65 4.58
N PHE A 309 -27.40 -11.66 5.73
CA PHE A 309 -28.33 -12.73 6.06
C PHE A 309 -29.46 -12.80 5.02
N PHE A 310 -30.05 -11.65 4.67
CA PHE A 310 -31.09 -11.59 3.64
C PHE A 310 -30.57 -11.95 2.24
N SER A 311 -29.38 -11.49 1.85
CA SER A 311 -28.80 -11.82 0.54
C SER A 311 -28.51 -13.31 0.40
N LEU A 312 -27.98 -13.96 1.45
CA LEU A 312 -27.73 -15.40 1.45
C LEU A 312 -29.04 -16.19 1.42
N ALA A 313 -30.02 -15.79 2.24
CA ALA A 313 -31.33 -16.44 2.29
C ALA A 313 -32.06 -16.36 0.93
N THR A 314 -32.03 -15.20 0.28
CA THR A 314 -32.66 -15.00 -1.04
C THR A 314 -32.00 -15.86 -2.13
N VAL A 315 -30.67 -16.01 -2.13
CA VAL A 315 -29.95 -16.91 -3.05
C VAL A 315 -30.33 -18.38 -2.80
N CYS A 316 -30.34 -18.82 -1.54
CA CYS A 316 -30.74 -20.18 -1.19
C CYS A 316 -32.19 -20.48 -1.61
N LEU A 317 -33.11 -19.56 -1.37
CA LEU A 317 -34.50 -19.68 -1.81
C LEU A 317 -34.62 -19.71 -3.34
N ALA A 318 -33.85 -18.88 -4.06
CA ALA A 318 -33.83 -18.90 -5.52
C ALA A 318 -33.35 -20.25 -6.08
N ILE A 319 -32.34 -20.87 -5.46
CA ILE A 319 -31.90 -22.24 -5.80
C ILE A 319 -33.05 -23.22 -5.63
N VAL A 320 -33.71 -23.21 -4.48
CA VAL A 320 -34.83 -24.11 -4.16
C VAL A 320 -35.99 -23.93 -5.13
N PHE A 321 -36.42 -22.70 -5.41
CA PHE A 321 -37.50 -22.47 -6.37
C PHE A 321 -37.14 -22.86 -7.80
N PHE A 322 -35.88 -22.68 -8.21
CA PHE A 322 -35.42 -23.09 -9.53
C PHE A 322 -35.30 -24.62 -9.65
N THR A 323 -34.92 -25.34 -8.59
CA THR A 323 -34.85 -26.81 -8.62
C THR A 323 -36.23 -27.44 -8.79
N PHE A 324 -37.25 -26.91 -8.11
CA PHE A 324 -38.63 -27.42 -8.17
C PHE A 324 -39.40 -27.06 -9.44
N LYS A 325 -38.92 -26.13 -10.28
CA LYS A 325 -39.57 -25.81 -11.56
C LYS A 325 -39.25 -26.89 -12.62
N ASN A 326 -40.26 -27.29 -13.40
CA ASN A 326 -40.09 -28.21 -14.53
C ASN A 326 -39.18 -27.60 -15.60
N LYS A 327 -38.21 -28.39 -16.09
CA LYS A 327 -37.16 -27.94 -17.01
C LYS A 327 -37.23 -28.55 -18.41
N SER A 328 -38.25 -29.38 -18.67
CA SER A 328 -38.42 -30.13 -19.92
C SER A 328 -38.40 -29.26 -21.18
N ASN A 329 -38.72 -27.97 -21.05
CA ASN A 329 -38.91 -27.09 -22.20
C ASN A 329 -37.74 -26.09 -22.40
N PHE A 330 -36.86 -25.93 -21.41
CA PHE A 330 -35.66 -25.08 -21.55
C PHE A 330 -34.54 -25.84 -22.26
N ARG A 331 -33.64 -25.10 -22.92
CA ARG A 331 -32.41 -25.68 -23.48
C ARG A 331 -31.49 -26.17 -22.35
N SER A 332 -31.01 -27.40 -22.48
CA SER A 332 -30.12 -28.04 -21.49
C SER A 332 -28.91 -27.17 -21.12
N VAL A 333 -28.25 -26.55 -22.12
CA VAL A 333 -27.10 -25.65 -21.91
C VAL A 333 -27.47 -24.45 -21.03
N ASP A 334 -28.63 -23.84 -21.25
CA ASP A 334 -29.07 -22.66 -20.50
C ASP A 334 -29.43 -23.01 -19.06
N VAL A 335 -30.00 -24.20 -18.83
CA VAL A 335 -30.25 -24.75 -17.50
C VAL A 335 -28.93 -24.98 -16.76
N THR A 336 -27.94 -25.59 -17.41
CA THR A 336 -26.60 -25.80 -16.82
C THR A 336 -25.94 -24.48 -16.43
N ILE A 337 -25.94 -23.48 -17.32
CA ILE A 337 -25.39 -22.15 -17.02
C ILE A 337 -26.10 -21.53 -15.82
N THR A 338 -27.42 -21.65 -15.75
CA THR A 338 -28.22 -21.11 -14.65
C THR A 338 -27.87 -21.75 -13.31
N TYR A 339 -27.66 -23.06 -13.28
CA TYR A 339 -27.14 -23.75 -12.09
C TYR A 339 -25.71 -23.29 -11.74
N CYS A 340 -24.82 -23.14 -12.72
CA CYS A 340 -23.47 -22.61 -12.49
C CYS A 340 -23.50 -21.20 -11.87
N LEU A 341 -24.41 -20.33 -12.30
CA LEU A 341 -24.59 -18.99 -11.73
C LEU A 341 -25.09 -19.05 -10.28
N LEU A 342 -26.11 -19.86 -10.02
CA LEU A 342 -26.72 -20.00 -8.69
C LEU A 342 -25.74 -20.59 -7.66
N TYR A 343 -25.09 -21.71 -8.00
CA TYR A 343 -24.08 -22.31 -7.12
C TYR A 343 -22.81 -21.45 -7.05
N GLY A 344 -22.45 -20.76 -8.13
CA GLY A 344 -21.37 -19.78 -8.14
C GLY A 344 -21.63 -18.65 -7.15
N ALA A 345 -22.82 -18.04 -7.18
CA ALA A 345 -23.21 -17.00 -6.22
C ALA A 345 -23.18 -17.50 -4.78
N LEU A 346 -23.70 -18.70 -4.51
CA LEU A 346 -23.62 -19.32 -3.18
C LEU A 346 -22.17 -19.55 -2.74
N ALA A 347 -21.32 -20.07 -3.62
CA ALA A 347 -19.90 -20.29 -3.32
C ALA A 347 -19.15 -18.99 -3.05
N LEU A 348 -19.43 -17.93 -3.81
CA LEU A 348 -18.88 -16.59 -3.58
C LEU A 348 -19.31 -16.04 -2.21
N ASP A 349 -20.59 -16.19 -1.84
CA ASP A 349 -21.10 -15.73 -0.53
C ASP A 349 -20.53 -16.54 0.64
N VAL A 350 -20.41 -17.86 0.51
CA VAL A 350 -19.75 -18.71 1.51
C VAL A 350 -18.27 -18.32 1.66
N THR A 351 -17.59 -18.07 0.55
CA THR A 351 -16.18 -17.64 0.55
C THR A 351 -16.04 -16.28 1.23
N ALA A 352 -16.93 -15.34 0.94
CA ALA A 352 -16.95 -14.03 1.59
C ALA A 352 -17.19 -14.13 3.11
N ILE A 353 -18.16 -14.93 3.54
CA ILE A 353 -18.42 -15.18 4.97
C ILE A 353 -17.20 -15.82 5.64
N PHE A 354 -16.55 -16.78 4.98
CA PHE A 354 -15.31 -17.37 5.48
C PHE A 354 -14.22 -16.29 5.66
N MET A 355 -13.98 -15.44 4.66
CA MET A 355 -13.00 -14.35 4.78
C MET A 355 -13.34 -13.35 5.88
N LEU A 356 -14.63 -13.04 6.06
CA LEU A 356 -15.09 -12.16 7.13
C LEU A 356 -14.80 -12.76 8.51
N VAL A 357 -15.11 -14.04 8.72
CA VAL A 357 -14.87 -14.75 9.99
C VAL A 357 -13.40 -14.78 10.35
N PHE A 358 -12.50 -14.87 9.37
CA PHE A 358 -11.05 -14.91 9.58
C PHE A 358 -10.36 -13.52 9.50
N SER A 359 -11.13 -12.43 9.57
CA SER A 359 -10.57 -11.06 9.54
C SER A 359 -10.17 -10.55 10.93
N ASP A 360 -9.19 -9.65 11.00
CA ASP A 360 -8.79 -8.95 12.22
C ASP A 360 -9.97 -8.16 12.84
N TRP A 361 -10.96 -7.75 12.04
CA TRP A 361 -12.19 -7.10 12.53
C TRP A 361 -13.08 -8.00 13.38
N THR A 362 -13.08 -9.32 13.15
CA THR A 362 -13.84 -10.25 13.99
C THR A 362 -13.30 -10.22 15.42
N ILE A 363 -11.97 -10.14 15.55
CA ILE A 363 -11.29 -10.09 16.85
C ILE A 363 -11.73 -8.84 17.62
N ILE A 364 -11.72 -7.69 16.96
CA ILE A 364 -12.13 -6.40 17.55
C ILE A 364 -13.62 -6.39 17.89
N SER A 365 -14.49 -6.90 17.01
CA SER A 365 -15.93 -6.97 17.26
C SER A 365 -16.28 -7.90 18.43
N LEU A 366 -15.43 -8.88 18.75
CA LEU A 366 -15.62 -9.80 19.87
C LEU A 366 -15.04 -9.26 21.19
N GLN A 367 -13.94 -8.51 21.12
CA GLN A 367 -13.29 -7.91 22.28
C GLN A 367 -12.62 -6.58 21.92
N GLU A 368 -13.32 -5.48 22.21
CA GLU A 368 -12.96 -4.14 21.78
C GLU A 368 -11.80 -3.52 22.59
N SER A 369 -11.62 -3.91 23.87
CA SER A 369 -10.65 -3.29 24.76
C SER A 369 -9.53 -4.26 25.21
N PRO A 370 -8.24 -3.81 25.18
CA PRO A 370 -7.13 -4.53 25.78
C PRO A 370 -7.12 -4.46 27.32
N ASP A 371 -7.85 -3.50 27.91
CA ASP A 371 -7.85 -3.23 29.35
C ASP A 371 -8.93 -4.01 30.11
N GLU A 372 -9.81 -4.72 29.39
CA GLU A 372 -10.75 -5.68 30.00
C GLU A 372 -10.02 -6.98 30.32
N GLU A 373 -9.85 -7.28 31.62
CA GLU A 373 -9.36 -8.61 32.03
C GLU A 373 -10.31 -9.68 31.46
N PRO A 374 -9.78 -10.64 30.67
CA PRO A 374 -10.62 -11.64 30.06
C PRO A 374 -11.26 -12.48 31.16
N ASN A 375 -12.59 -12.40 31.27
CA ASN A 375 -13.33 -13.32 32.13
C ASN A 375 -13.10 -14.74 31.58
N SER A 376 -12.16 -15.48 32.19
CA SER A 376 -11.68 -16.78 31.71
C SER A 376 -12.76 -17.86 31.66
N LYS A 377 -13.91 -17.59 32.31
CA LYS A 377 -15.10 -18.44 32.32
C LYS A 377 -16.06 -18.19 31.15
N SER A 378 -15.92 -17.09 30.39
CA SER A 378 -16.79 -16.77 29.27
C SER A 378 -16.59 -17.73 28.09
N ILE A 379 -17.69 -18.21 27.51
CA ILE A 379 -17.67 -19.05 26.29
C ILE A 379 -17.07 -18.24 25.13
N LYS A 380 -17.31 -16.92 25.08
CA LYS A 380 -16.76 -16.02 24.04
C LYS A 380 -15.24 -16.01 24.04
N THR A 381 -14.58 -15.93 25.21
CA THR A 381 -13.11 -15.92 25.32
C THR A 381 -12.50 -17.28 24.99
N LYS A 382 -13.18 -18.39 25.29
CA LYS A 382 -12.76 -19.74 24.86
C LYS A 382 -12.86 -19.93 23.34
N ILE A 383 -13.94 -19.46 22.73
CA ILE A 383 -14.11 -19.49 21.26
C ILE A 383 -13.06 -18.60 20.61
N LEU A 384 -12.87 -17.37 21.10
CA LEU A 384 -11.86 -16.44 20.61
C LEU A 384 -10.45 -17.03 20.73
N ARG A 385 -10.11 -17.68 21.85
CA ARG A 385 -8.79 -18.31 22.03
C ARG A 385 -8.58 -19.48 21.07
N LYS A 386 -9.58 -20.35 20.87
CA LYS A 386 -9.50 -21.42 19.86
C LYS A 386 -9.41 -20.87 18.43
N PHE A 387 -10.17 -19.82 18.14
CA PHE A 387 -10.15 -19.13 16.86
C PHE A 387 -8.80 -18.45 16.60
N LEU A 388 -8.22 -17.78 17.61
CA LEU A 388 -6.87 -17.22 17.54
C LEU A 388 -5.83 -18.31 17.35
N ILE A 389 -5.92 -19.46 18.04
CA ILE A 389 -5.01 -20.59 17.82
C ILE A 389 -5.10 -21.06 16.36
N LEU A 390 -6.30 -21.21 15.81
CA LEU A 390 -6.52 -21.55 14.39
C LEU A 390 -5.89 -20.49 13.45
N MET A 391 -6.01 -19.21 13.81
CA MET A 391 -5.36 -18.08 13.12
C MET A 391 -3.84 -18.01 13.35
N THR A 392 -3.29 -18.61 14.41
CA THR A 392 -1.90 -18.41 14.90
C THR A 392 -1.01 -19.65 14.77
N GLU A 393 -1.53 -20.86 14.54
CA GLU A 393 -0.78 -22.15 14.50
C GLU A 393 0.31 -22.29 13.40
N GLY A 394 0.75 -21.19 12.77
CA GLY A 394 1.88 -21.16 11.83
C GLY A 394 2.95 -20.09 12.12
N THR A 395 2.85 -19.31 13.19
CA THR A 395 3.86 -18.29 13.58
C THR A 395 4.93 -18.80 14.54
N LEU A 396 4.86 -20.08 14.95
CA LEU A 396 5.78 -20.72 15.91
C LEU A 396 6.89 -21.58 15.25
N CYS A 397 7.46 -21.13 14.14
CA CYS A 397 8.77 -21.63 13.72
C CYS A 397 9.72 -20.45 13.55
N ASP A 398 10.44 -20.17 14.63
CA ASP A 398 11.66 -19.37 14.59
C ASP A 398 12.74 -20.21 13.89
N PRO A 399 13.28 -19.79 12.72
CA PRO A 399 14.34 -20.54 12.05
C PRO A 399 15.65 -20.57 12.85
N SER A 400 15.79 -19.73 13.87
CA SER A 400 17.01 -19.62 14.66
C SER A 400 17.25 -20.77 15.64
N GLN A 401 16.26 -21.65 15.86
CA GLN A 401 16.43 -22.85 16.70
C GLN A 401 16.67 -24.16 15.92
N THR A 402 16.74 -24.13 14.59
CA THR A 402 17.01 -25.33 13.77
C THR A 402 18.38 -25.34 13.08
N GLN A 403 19.33 -24.53 13.57
CA GLN A 403 20.74 -24.62 13.21
C GLN A 403 21.59 -25.08 14.40
N THR A 404 21.30 -26.27 14.90
CA THR A 404 22.34 -27.11 15.48
C THR A 404 22.18 -28.50 14.89
N ASN A 405 23.22 -28.90 14.13
CA ASN A 405 23.54 -30.24 13.69
C ASN A 405 22.69 -30.80 12.55
N THR A 406 23.18 -30.66 11.31
CA THR A 406 23.69 -31.80 10.53
C THR A 406 24.25 -31.29 9.20
N ALA A 407 25.52 -31.60 8.95
CA ALA A 407 26.14 -31.44 7.66
C ALA A 407 25.66 -32.54 6.70
N SER A 408 25.64 -32.19 5.41
CA SER A 408 25.59 -33.03 4.21
C SER A 408 24.23 -33.32 3.53
N SER A 409 24.26 -33.04 2.22
CA SER A 409 23.47 -33.58 1.09
C SER A 409 22.09 -32.98 0.75
N HIS A 410 22.02 -32.52 -0.52
CA HIS A 410 20.90 -32.18 -1.42
C HIS A 410 19.51 -31.74 -0.86
N PRO A 411 18.97 -30.58 -1.30
CA PRO A 411 17.67 -30.11 -0.83
C PRO A 411 16.50 -30.83 -1.54
N GLN A 412 15.99 -31.91 -0.95
CA GLN A 412 14.63 -32.40 -1.19
C GLN A 412 13.66 -31.66 -0.27
N VAL A 413 12.84 -30.77 -0.82
CA VAL A 413 11.87 -29.95 -0.07
C VAL A 413 10.75 -30.82 0.49
N SER A 414 10.71 -30.99 1.82
CA SER A 414 9.72 -31.84 2.50
C SER A 414 8.28 -31.29 2.41
N PRO A 415 7.23 -32.14 2.48
CA PRO A 415 5.82 -31.73 2.45
C PRO A 415 5.44 -30.74 3.58
N HIS A 416 6.08 -30.87 4.75
CA HIS A 416 5.87 -29.95 5.88
C HIS A 416 6.35 -28.53 5.55
N GLN A 417 7.44 -28.39 4.80
CA GLN A 417 7.98 -27.08 4.44
C GLN A 417 7.10 -26.34 3.42
N LYS A 418 6.46 -27.08 2.50
CA LYS A 418 5.44 -26.52 1.58
C LYS A 418 4.20 -26.02 2.32
N ARG A 419 3.73 -26.76 3.34
CA ARG A 419 2.57 -26.35 4.17
C ARG A 419 2.87 -25.10 4.99
N THR A 420 4.05 -25.00 5.60
CA THR A 420 4.48 -23.80 6.34
C THR A 420 4.62 -22.58 5.43
N TRP A 421 5.12 -22.76 4.21
CA TRP A 421 5.25 -21.68 3.22
C TRP A 421 3.88 -21.15 2.75
N LEU A 422 2.93 -22.04 2.45
CA LEU A 422 1.56 -21.65 2.08
C LEU A 422 0.87 -20.89 3.22
N ILE A 423 0.96 -21.37 4.46
CA ILE A 423 0.38 -20.68 5.63
C ILE A 423 1.01 -19.29 5.81
N ARG A 424 2.33 -19.15 5.62
CA ARG A 424 3.01 -17.86 5.70
C ARG A 424 2.58 -16.90 4.59
N LEU A 425 2.35 -17.39 3.38
CA LEU A 425 1.91 -16.60 2.24
C LEU A 425 0.47 -16.08 2.41
N PHE A 426 -0.40 -16.81 3.11
CA PHE A 426 -1.75 -16.34 3.45
C PHE A 426 -1.80 -15.42 4.69
N LYS A 427 -0.78 -15.44 5.56
CA LYS A 427 -0.74 -14.61 6.79
C LYS A 427 0.05 -13.30 6.66
N ARG A 428 0.79 -13.12 5.57
CA ARG A 428 1.48 -11.85 5.28
C ARG A 428 0.48 -10.71 5.12
N ARG A 429 0.73 -9.62 5.84
CA ARG A 429 -0.04 -8.36 5.79
C ARG A 429 0.54 -7.34 4.81
N TRP A 430 1.83 -7.48 4.48
CA TRP A 430 2.52 -6.73 3.43
C TRP A 430 3.61 -7.59 2.76
N SER A 431 4.34 -7.04 1.79
CA SER A 431 5.33 -7.78 0.99
C SER A 431 6.56 -8.27 1.77
N GLU A 432 6.90 -7.63 2.90
CA GLU A 432 8.14 -7.86 3.68
C GLU A 432 9.42 -7.72 2.84
N SER A 433 9.34 -6.94 1.75
CA SER A 433 10.42 -6.71 0.81
C SER A 433 10.52 -5.23 0.45
N ILE A 434 11.72 -4.81 0.07
CA ILE A 434 12.00 -3.47 -0.46
C ILE A 434 12.43 -3.59 -1.91
N SER A 435 12.01 -2.63 -2.73
CA SER A 435 12.44 -2.52 -4.12
C SER A 435 13.72 -1.69 -4.20
N THR A 436 14.75 -2.21 -4.84
CA THR A 436 16.05 -1.55 -4.97
C THR A 436 16.31 -1.18 -6.43
N PHE A 437 16.90 -0.01 -6.64
CA PHE A 437 17.29 0.48 -7.96
C PHE A 437 18.68 1.10 -7.88
N ASN A 438 19.55 0.76 -8.84
CA ASN A 438 20.96 1.11 -8.81
C ASN A 438 21.37 1.93 -10.04
N LEU A 439 21.92 3.12 -9.80
CA LEU A 439 22.27 4.08 -10.85
C LEU A 439 23.36 3.55 -11.79
N ILE A 440 24.44 2.99 -11.24
CA ILE A 440 25.61 2.53 -12.03
C ILE A 440 25.21 1.34 -12.89
N ASN A 441 24.49 0.37 -12.32
CA ASN A 441 23.97 -0.79 -13.06
C ASN A 441 23.03 -0.36 -14.20
N TYR A 442 22.17 0.64 -13.97
CA TYR A 442 21.30 1.20 -15.01
C TYR A 442 22.10 1.82 -16.16
N CYS A 443 23.19 2.53 -15.85
CA CYS A 443 24.04 3.19 -16.85
C CYS A 443 24.89 2.21 -17.65
N LEU A 444 25.37 1.12 -17.03
CA LEU A 444 26.18 0.09 -17.70
C LEU A 444 25.37 -0.78 -18.67
N HIS A 445 24.06 -0.88 -18.46
CA HIS A 445 23.19 -1.78 -19.24
C HIS A 445 22.09 -1.01 -19.98
N PRO A 446 22.42 -0.06 -20.88
CA PRO A 446 21.42 0.71 -21.61
C PRO A 446 20.53 -0.20 -22.48
N ARG A 447 19.36 0.30 -22.83
CA ARG A 447 18.46 -0.38 -23.77
C ARG A 447 19.03 -0.30 -25.19
N SER A 448 18.71 -1.29 -26.02
CA SER A 448 18.91 -1.15 -27.47
C SER A 448 18.10 0.03 -28.01
N ARG A 449 18.68 0.77 -28.96
CA ARG A 449 18.05 1.96 -29.59
C ARG A 449 16.64 1.69 -30.07
N PHE A 450 16.40 0.51 -30.65
CA PHE A 450 15.06 0.13 -31.14
C PHE A 450 14.05 0.00 -29.99
N LYS A 451 14.41 -0.70 -28.90
CA LYS A 451 13.53 -0.86 -27.73
C LYS A 451 13.24 0.48 -27.07
N GLN A 452 14.25 1.34 -26.96
CA GLN A 452 14.10 2.68 -26.42
C GLN A 452 13.11 3.49 -27.24
N PHE A 453 13.28 3.54 -28.57
CA PHE A 453 12.35 4.24 -29.47
C PHE A 453 10.90 3.76 -29.32
N VAL A 454 10.68 2.43 -29.29
CA VAL A 454 9.32 1.86 -29.16
C VAL A 454 8.71 2.21 -27.80
N PHE A 455 9.46 2.03 -26.71
CA PHE A 455 8.91 2.24 -25.36
C PHE A 455 8.67 3.71 -25.04
N ASP A 456 9.54 4.60 -25.50
CA ASP A 456 9.40 6.04 -25.28
C ASP A 456 8.18 6.57 -26.05
N ASN A 457 7.96 6.14 -27.30
CA ASN A 457 6.79 6.55 -28.09
C ASN A 457 5.46 6.01 -27.55
N LEU A 458 5.48 4.87 -26.84
CA LEU A 458 4.29 4.29 -26.22
C LEU A 458 4.06 4.76 -24.77
N GLY A 459 4.99 5.53 -24.19
CA GLY A 459 4.93 5.91 -22.78
C GLY A 459 5.12 4.75 -21.79
N LEU A 460 5.73 3.64 -22.24
CA LEU A 460 5.91 2.41 -21.45
C LEU A 460 7.34 2.29 -20.87
N SER A 461 8.17 3.31 -21.02
CA SER A 461 9.56 3.31 -20.58
C SER A 461 9.68 2.98 -19.09
N GLY A 462 8.93 3.66 -18.21
CA GLY A 462 8.93 3.38 -16.77
C GLY A 462 8.48 1.95 -16.42
N PHE A 463 7.46 1.43 -17.12
CA PHE A 463 6.96 0.07 -16.90
C PHE A 463 8.00 -1.00 -17.24
N PHE A 464 8.69 -0.87 -18.38
CA PHE A 464 9.75 -1.82 -18.73
C PHE A 464 11.02 -1.61 -17.89
N ASP A 465 11.26 -0.40 -17.40
CA ASP A 465 12.39 -0.12 -16.50
C ASP A 465 12.16 -0.80 -15.15
N SER A 466 10.92 -0.78 -14.64
CA SER A 466 10.56 -1.48 -13.42
C SER A 466 10.73 -3.00 -13.54
N ILE A 467 10.59 -3.58 -14.73
CA ILE A 467 10.80 -5.02 -14.95
C ILE A 467 12.28 -5.38 -15.04
N LYS A 468 13.08 -4.54 -15.71
CA LYS A 468 14.49 -4.87 -16.00
C LYS A 468 15.45 -4.50 -14.86
N TYR A 469 15.24 -3.34 -14.23
CA TYR A 469 16.25 -2.72 -13.37
C TYR A 469 15.89 -2.70 -11.89
N VAL A 470 14.61 -2.88 -11.54
CA VAL A 470 14.20 -2.96 -10.12
C VAL A 470 14.39 -4.38 -9.63
N LYS A 471 15.13 -4.53 -8.54
CA LYS A 471 15.28 -5.80 -7.82
C LYS A 471 14.43 -5.75 -6.56
N THR A 472 13.90 -6.90 -6.14
CA THR A 472 13.16 -7.01 -4.89
C THR A 472 14.01 -7.75 -3.87
N GLU A 473 14.33 -7.08 -2.77
CA GLU A 473 15.16 -7.61 -1.71
C GLU A 473 14.35 -7.79 -0.43
N LYS A 474 14.74 -8.76 0.39
CA LYS A 474 14.03 -9.04 1.64
C LYS A 474 14.34 -7.96 2.67
N PHE A 475 13.31 -7.45 3.33
CA PHE A 475 13.49 -6.48 4.41
C PHE A 475 14.08 -7.19 5.65
N THR A 476 15.38 -7.00 5.87
CA THR A 476 16.16 -7.72 6.89
C THR A 476 15.82 -7.26 8.31
N THR A 477 15.95 -8.15 9.29
CA THR A 477 15.72 -7.82 10.71
C THR A 477 16.71 -6.76 11.21
N SER A 478 17.96 -6.81 10.74
CA SER A 478 18.98 -5.81 11.09
C SER A 478 18.60 -4.41 10.62
N LEU A 479 18.01 -4.29 9.41
CA LEU A 479 17.53 -3.02 8.89
C LEU A 479 16.31 -2.50 9.67
N LYS A 480 15.35 -3.39 10.00
CA LYS A 480 14.21 -3.08 10.89
C LYS A 480 14.69 -2.52 12.22
N ASP A 481 15.59 -3.23 12.89
CA ASP A 481 16.09 -2.87 14.21
C ASP A 481 16.92 -1.58 14.17
N PHE A 482 17.62 -1.30 13.08
CA PHE A 482 18.37 -0.07 12.91
C PHE A 482 17.44 1.14 12.74
N ILE A 483 16.50 1.10 11.80
CA ILE A 483 15.52 2.18 11.57
C ILE A 483 14.75 2.49 12.87
N PHE A 484 14.29 1.44 13.57
CA PHE A 484 13.55 1.63 14.82
C PHE A 484 14.40 2.29 15.91
N ARG A 485 15.66 1.89 16.07
CA ARG A 485 16.57 2.48 17.08
C ARG A 485 16.84 3.95 16.79
N GLU A 486 17.09 4.30 15.53
CA GLU A 486 17.31 5.70 15.14
C GLU A 486 16.07 6.56 15.39
N LEU A 487 14.87 6.10 15.01
CA LEU A 487 13.61 6.79 15.29
C LEU A 487 13.35 6.93 16.79
N LYS A 488 13.60 5.86 17.55
CA LYS A 488 13.44 5.85 19.01
C LYS A 488 14.38 6.86 19.68
N SER A 489 15.67 6.86 19.32
CA SER A 489 16.66 7.80 19.87
C SER A 489 16.29 9.25 19.55
N LYS A 490 15.84 9.53 18.32
CA LYS A 490 15.32 10.84 17.92
C LYS A 490 14.08 11.25 18.71
N SER A 491 13.15 10.32 18.91
CA SER A 491 11.94 10.54 19.70
C SER A 491 12.25 10.88 21.16
N GLU A 492 13.28 10.27 21.75
CA GLU A 492 13.72 10.54 23.13
C GLU A 492 14.28 11.96 23.30
N LEU A 493 14.86 12.54 22.24
CA LEU A 493 15.34 13.93 22.23
C LEU A 493 14.23 14.96 21.92
N ALA A 494 13.07 14.51 21.44
CA ALA A 494 11.99 15.35 20.91
C ALA A 494 10.84 15.60 21.91
N ASP A 495 11.15 16.12 23.10
CA ASP A 495 10.15 16.36 24.16
C ASP A 495 9.18 17.51 23.82
N ASP A 496 9.70 18.58 23.21
CA ASP A 496 8.91 19.69 22.69
C ASP A 496 8.58 19.50 21.19
N MET A 497 7.60 20.25 20.70
CA MET A 497 7.13 20.11 19.32
C MET A 497 8.05 20.78 18.30
N GLU A 498 8.81 21.79 18.72
CA GLU A 498 9.71 22.53 17.85
C GLU A 498 10.94 21.66 17.51
N THR A 499 11.54 21.03 18.51
CA THR A 499 12.59 20.02 18.36
C THR A 499 12.09 18.83 17.55
N ALA A 500 10.87 18.34 17.81
CA ALA A 500 10.29 17.25 17.02
C ALA A 500 10.16 17.61 15.53
N LYS A 501 9.76 18.85 15.24
CA LYS A 501 9.65 19.39 13.88
C LYS A 501 11.01 19.59 13.21
N GLU A 502 12.00 20.09 13.94
CA GLU A 502 13.37 20.22 13.44
C GLU A 502 13.92 18.85 13.06
N ILE A 503 13.77 17.85 13.94
CA ILE A 503 14.21 16.48 13.70
C ILE A 503 13.51 15.84 12.50
N SER A 504 12.20 16.06 12.31
CA SER A 504 11.45 15.51 11.17
C SER A 504 11.70 16.23 9.85
N SER A 505 12.24 17.45 9.91
CA SER A 505 12.57 18.28 8.74
C SER A 505 14.04 18.16 8.32
N ALA A 506 14.88 17.53 9.14
CA ALA A 506 16.29 17.33 8.85
C ALA A 506 16.52 16.30 7.72
N ARG A 507 17.58 16.49 6.93
CA ARG A 507 17.91 15.74 5.69
C ARG A 507 19.27 15.04 5.76
N GLY A 508 19.71 14.70 6.96
CA GLY A 508 21.01 14.15 7.31
C GLY A 508 21.84 15.10 8.16
N ASP A 509 21.51 16.39 8.15
CA ASP A 509 22.22 17.44 8.86
C ASP A 509 22.08 17.37 10.39
N TRP A 510 20.99 16.80 10.91
CA TRP A 510 20.87 16.58 12.36
C TRP A 510 21.91 15.56 12.82
N VAL A 511 21.98 14.41 12.13
CA VAL A 511 22.98 13.37 12.38
C VAL A 511 24.40 13.91 12.26
N LEU A 512 24.71 14.71 11.22
CA LEU A 512 26.05 15.27 11.02
C LEU A 512 26.45 16.32 12.06
N ARG A 513 25.48 16.98 12.72
CA ARG A 513 25.72 17.92 13.83
C ARG A 513 25.89 17.22 15.16
N VAL A 514 25.14 16.14 15.39
CA VAL A 514 25.18 15.37 16.64
C VAL A 514 26.42 14.47 16.71
N GLU A 515 26.79 13.83 15.61
CA GLU A 515 27.98 12.98 15.53
C GLU A 515 29.25 13.80 15.32
N GLN A 516 30.26 13.61 16.17
CA GLN A 516 31.51 14.36 16.10
C GLN A 516 32.34 13.97 14.87
N GLY A 517 32.98 14.96 14.23
CA GLY A 517 33.91 14.74 13.11
C GLY A 517 33.31 14.84 11.70
N TRP A 518 31.98 14.96 11.57
CA TRP A 518 31.30 14.90 10.27
C TRP A 518 30.73 16.23 9.75
N SER A 519 30.94 17.34 10.49
CA SER A 519 30.38 18.66 10.15
C SER A 519 30.83 19.20 8.78
N SER A 520 31.98 18.77 8.28
CA SER A 520 32.46 19.14 6.93
C SER A 520 31.58 18.63 5.78
N LEU A 521 30.67 17.67 6.05
CA LEU A 521 29.74 17.11 5.07
C LEU A 521 28.40 17.85 4.98
N LEU A 522 28.14 18.83 5.87
CA LEU A 522 26.89 19.60 5.89
C LEU A 522 26.49 20.23 4.53
N PRO A 523 27.43 20.73 3.69
CA PRO A 523 27.06 21.28 2.38
C PRO A 523 26.37 20.28 1.44
N TYR A 524 26.58 18.97 1.63
CA TYR A 524 25.96 17.92 0.81
C TYR A 524 24.55 17.52 1.29
N THR A 525 24.04 18.16 2.35
CA THR A 525 22.67 17.96 2.87
C THR A 525 21.91 19.29 3.00
N LEU A 526 22.50 20.32 3.61
CA LEU A 526 21.84 21.61 3.86
C LEU A 526 21.77 22.52 2.62
N ASP A 527 22.89 22.67 1.92
CA ASP A 527 23.05 23.66 0.85
C ASP A 527 22.47 23.20 -0.50
N VAL A 528 21.89 22.01 -0.53
CA VAL A 528 21.37 21.37 -1.74
C VAL A 528 19.90 20.98 -1.58
N ASP A 529 19.17 20.90 -2.68
CA ASP A 529 17.80 20.37 -2.67
C ASP A 529 17.79 18.88 -2.30
N TYR A 530 16.66 18.37 -1.80
CA TYR A 530 16.62 17.01 -1.29
C TYR A 530 16.84 15.92 -2.36
N ASP A 531 16.39 16.09 -3.60
CA ASP A 531 16.77 15.16 -4.68
C ASP A 531 18.25 15.20 -5.02
N GLN A 532 18.89 16.37 -4.91
CA GLN A 532 20.34 16.45 -5.05
C GLN A 532 21.01 15.65 -3.94
N SER A 533 20.58 15.81 -2.68
CA SER A 533 21.08 15.01 -1.57
C SER A 533 20.93 13.51 -1.87
N LEU A 534 19.76 13.05 -2.32
CA LEU A 534 19.54 11.64 -2.64
C LEU A 534 20.52 11.12 -3.70
N LEU A 535 20.71 11.86 -4.80
CA LEU A 535 21.61 11.44 -5.88
C LEU A 535 23.09 11.49 -5.45
N LEU A 536 23.51 12.55 -4.75
CA LEU A 536 24.88 12.71 -4.24
C LEU A 536 25.25 11.58 -3.29
N TRP A 537 24.42 11.35 -2.27
CA TRP A 537 24.65 10.31 -1.28
C TRP A 537 24.53 8.92 -1.88
N HIS A 538 23.66 8.70 -2.88
CA HIS A 538 23.58 7.41 -3.59
C HIS A 538 24.90 7.10 -4.31
N ILE A 539 25.39 8.04 -5.13
CA ILE A 539 26.64 7.88 -5.87
C ILE A 539 27.81 7.71 -4.90
N ALA A 540 27.87 8.49 -3.83
CA ALA A 540 28.92 8.36 -2.83
C ALA A 540 28.89 6.98 -2.14
N THR A 541 27.70 6.50 -1.77
CA THR A 541 27.50 5.17 -1.17
C THR A 541 27.96 4.07 -2.13
N GLU A 542 27.62 4.15 -3.41
CA GLU A 542 28.04 3.18 -4.43
C GLU A 542 29.56 3.14 -4.61
N LEU A 543 30.22 4.30 -4.68
CA LEU A 543 31.66 4.38 -4.83
C LEU A 543 32.38 3.85 -3.58
N CYS A 544 31.91 4.20 -2.38
CA CYS A 544 32.43 3.65 -1.13
C CYS A 544 32.27 2.13 -1.05
N TYR A 545 31.11 1.61 -1.43
CA TYR A 545 30.78 0.18 -1.32
C TYR A 545 31.66 -0.66 -2.25
N ASN A 546 31.73 -0.27 -3.52
CA ASN A 546 32.52 -0.98 -4.52
C ASN A 546 34.04 -0.86 -4.27
N LYS A 547 34.49 0.26 -3.69
CA LYS A 547 35.90 0.41 -3.30
C LYS A 547 36.33 -0.63 -2.27
N GLU A 548 35.52 -0.84 -1.25
CA GLU A 548 35.82 -1.84 -0.23
C GLU A 548 35.78 -3.27 -0.76
N LEU A 549 34.79 -3.59 -1.60
CA LEU A 549 34.68 -4.92 -2.22
C LEU A 549 35.94 -5.30 -3.00
N ASN A 550 36.58 -4.35 -3.67
CA ASN A 550 37.85 -4.59 -4.37
C ASN A 550 39.02 -4.79 -3.42
N THR A 551 39.03 -4.11 -2.27
CA THR A 551 40.13 -4.20 -1.29
C THR A 551 40.05 -5.39 -0.33
N THR A 552 38.86 -6.00 -0.15
CA THR A 552 38.68 -7.11 0.80
C THR A 552 38.76 -8.48 0.10
N THR A 553 39.84 -9.22 0.34
CA THR A 553 39.96 -10.65 0.02
C THR A 553 38.99 -11.47 0.88
N SER A 554 37.73 -11.58 0.46
CA SER A 554 36.69 -12.56 0.84
C SER A 554 36.46 -13.02 2.30
N SER A 555 37.16 -12.53 3.34
CA SER A 555 37.10 -13.13 4.69
C SER A 555 36.90 -12.17 5.87
N ASN A 556 36.70 -10.87 5.68
CA ASN A 556 36.30 -9.99 6.79
C ASN A 556 34.78 -9.93 6.92
N THR A 557 34.29 -10.13 8.15
CA THR A 557 32.89 -10.03 8.59
C THR A 557 32.16 -8.91 7.86
N LYS A 558 31.07 -9.25 7.15
CA LYS A 558 30.18 -8.27 6.50
C LYS A 558 29.79 -7.21 7.53
N ASP A 559 30.25 -5.98 7.31
CA ASP A 559 29.84 -4.85 8.12
C ASP A 559 28.32 -4.66 7.96
N LYS A 560 27.60 -4.72 9.08
CA LYS A 560 26.13 -4.60 9.09
C LYS A 560 25.70 -3.21 8.63
N HIS A 561 26.45 -2.16 8.99
CA HIS A 561 26.13 -0.78 8.61
C HIS A 561 26.31 -0.56 7.11
N ARG A 562 27.32 -1.19 6.51
CA ARG A 562 27.56 -1.15 5.07
C ARG A 562 26.38 -1.70 4.27
N GLU A 563 25.89 -2.88 4.67
CA GLU A 563 24.73 -3.49 4.01
C GLU A 563 23.48 -2.62 4.21
N ILE A 564 23.23 -2.11 5.42
CA ILE A 564 22.11 -1.20 5.70
C ILE A 564 22.15 0.04 4.81
N ALA A 565 23.32 0.70 4.73
CA ALA A 565 23.54 1.87 3.89
C ALA A 565 23.25 1.57 2.41
N LYS A 566 23.74 0.44 1.89
CA LYS A 566 23.50 0.00 0.51
C LYS A 566 22.00 -0.19 0.22
N HIS A 567 21.30 -0.93 1.08
CA HIS A 567 19.88 -1.23 0.89
C HIS A 567 19.02 0.05 0.96
N LEU A 568 19.31 0.96 1.90
CA LEU A 568 18.60 2.24 2.00
C LEU A 568 18.90 3.15 0.81
N SER A 569 20.16 3.23 0.37
CA SER A 569 20.58 4.01 -0.80
C SER A 569 19.85 3.59 -2.08
N ASP A 570 19.82 2.29 -2.38
CA ASP A 570 19.11 1.79 -3.56
C ASP A 570 17.59 1.92 -3.44
N TYR A 571 17.04 1.78 -2.22
CA TYR A 571 15.59 1.95 -1.97
C TYR A 571 15.16 3.40 -2.18
N MET A 572 15.91 4.35 -1.65
CA MET A 572 15.61 5.77 -1.80
C MET A 572 15.75 6.23 -3.26
N LEU A 573 16.73 5.70 -4.01
CA LEU A 573 16.81 5.96 -5.44
C LEU A 573 15.64 5.32 -6.20
N TYR A 574 15.21 4.10 -5.83
CA TYR A 574 14.01 3.49 -6.38
C TYR A 574 12.79 4.39 -6.19
N LEU A 575 12.58 4.95 -5.00
CA LEU A 575 11.46 5.85 -4.76
C LEU A 575 11.53 7.10 -5.64
N LEU A 576 12.70 7.71 -5.80
CA LEU A 576 12.89 8.92 -6.59
C LEU A 576 12.55 8.72 -8.07
N ILE A 577 12.89 7.55 -8.63
CA ILE A 577 12.76 7.28 -10.06
C ILE A 577 11.48 6.53 -10.43
N MET A 578 11.11 5.52 -9.63
CA MET A 578 10.00 4.61 -9.93
C MET A 578 8.71 4.96 -9.19
N GLN A 579 8.77 5.69 -8.08
CA GLN A 579 7.60 6.14 -7.31
C GLN A 579 7.62 7.67 -7.08
N PRO A 580 7.77 8.49 -8.14
CA PRO A 580 7.91 9.94 -7.99
C PRO A 580 6.71 10.60 -7.31
N SER A 581 5.51 10.01 -7.41
CA SER A 581 4.31 10.49 -6.70
C SER A 581 4.45 10.45 -5.18
N MET A 582 5.22 9.50 -4.64
CA MET A 582 5.55 9.43 -3.21
C MET A 582 6.51 10.55 -2.81
N MET A 583 7.28 11.10 -3.75
CA MET A 583 8.27 12.16 -3.52
C MET A 583 7.81 13.49 -4.12
N SER A 584 6.49 13.74 -4.04
CA SER A 584 5.71 14.76 -4.79
C SER A 584 6.31 16.16 -4.84
N ALA A 585 7.10 16.59 -3.85
CA ALA A 585 7.72 17.92 -3.87
C ALA A 585 8.87 18.04 -4.89
N ILE A 586 9.40 16.92 -5.41
CA ILE A 586 10.74 16.88 -6.02
C ILE A 586 10.79 16.02 -7.30
N ALA A 587 9.68 15.34 -7.63
CA ALA A 587 9.53 14.45 -8.77
C ALA A 587 10.07 15.00 -10.11
N GLY A 588 9.79 16.26 -10.44
CA GLY A 588 10.16 16.83 -11.73
C GLY A 588 11.65 17.12 -11.87
N ILE A 589 12.22 17.85 -10.92
CA ILE A 589 13.63 18.27 -10.97
C ILE A 589 14.59 17.10 -10.73
N GLY A 590 14.23 16.16 -9.84
CA GLY A 590 15.01 14.96 -9.56
C GLY A 590 15.18 14.06 -10.78
N GLN A 591 14.13 13.89 -11.59
CA GLN A 591 14.21 13.11 -12.83
C GLN A 591 15.15 13.75 -13.87
N ILE A 592 15.17 15.09 -13.95
CA ILE A 592 16.10 15.82 -14.83
C ILE A 592 17.54 15.60 -14.38
N ARG A 593 17.83 15.79 -13.09
CA ARG A 593 19.17 15.58 -12.51
C ARG A 593 19.64 14.14 -12.67
N PHE A 594 18.74 13.17 -12.48
CA PHE A 594 19.03 11.76 -12.71
C PHE A 594 19.36 11.50 -14.19
N ARG A 595 18.56 12.02 -15.13
CA ARG A 595 18.79 11.86 -16.56
C ARG A 595 20.14 12.43 -17.00
N ASP A 596 20.48 13.63 -16.55
CA ASP A 596 21.76 14.29 -16.85
C ASP A 596 22.93 13.50 -16.26
N THR A 597 22.78 13.00 -15.03
CA THR A 597 23.77 12.14 -14.37
C THR A 597 23.99 10.82 -15.09
N CYS A 598 22.92 10.15 -15.52
CA CYS A 598 23.05 8.95 -16.33
C CYS A 598 23.64 9.23 -17.71
N ALA A 599 23.35 10.39 -18.32
CA ALA A 599 23.95 10.77 -19.59
C ALA A 599 25.46 11.00 -19.45
N GLU A 600 25.91 11.67 -18.39
CA GLU A 600 27.32 11.84 -18.10
C GLU A 600 28.00 10.50 -17.82
N ALA A 601 27.43 9.66 -16.94
CA ALA A 601 28.00 8.36 -16.61
C ALA A 601 28.14 7.46 -17.85
N ARG A 602 27.10 7.41 -18.69
CA ARG A 602 27.15 6.65 -19.96
C ARG A 602 28.22 7.17 -20.90
N ARG A 603 28.37 8.49 -21.02
CA ARG A 603 29.44 9.09 -21.84
C ARG A 603 30.81 8.70 -21.30
N PHE A 604 31.00 8.80 -19.99
CA PHE A 604 32.26 8.44 -19.33
C PHE A 604 32.62 6.97 -19.55
N PHE A 605 31.67 6.05 -19.33
CA PHE A 605 31.91 4.61 -19.58
C PHE A 605 32.20 4.31 -21.05
N HIS A 606 31.49 4.97 -21.97
CA HIS A 606 31.73 4.79 -23.41
C HIS A 606 33.10 5.29 -23.86
N ASP A 607 33.57 6.40 -23.29
CA ASP A 607 34.90 6.94 -23.60
C ASP A 607 36.00 6.04 -23.01
N ARG A 608 35.80 5.48 -21.80
CA ARG A 608 36.70 4.47 -21.19
C ARG A 608 36.73 3.15 -21.94
N ASP A 609 35.59 2.64 -22.38
CA ASP A 609 35.52 1.40 -23.16
C ASP A 609 36.32 1.55 -24.47
N LYS A 610 36.28 2.71 -25.13
CA LYS A 610 37.11 2.99 -26.32
C LYS A 610 38.60 3.05 -26.02
N GLU A 611 38.99 3.70 -24.91
CA GLU A 611 40.38 3.73 -24.45
C GLU A 611 40.89 2.28 -24.24
N ASN A 612 40.10 1.46 -23.54
CA ASN A 612 40.42 0.07 -23.25
C ASN A 612 40.41 -0.82 -24.51
N GLU A 613 39.55 -0.57 -25.50
CA GLU A 613 39.57 -1.29 -26.79
C GLU A 613 40.85 -1.00 -27.59
N ASN A 614 41.32 0.24 -27.57
CA ASN A 614 42.59 0.63 -28.21
C ASN A 614 43.81 0.03 -27.49
N GLU A 615 43.74 -0.18 -26.17
CA GLU A 615 44.81 -0.81 -25.38
C GLU A 615 44.80 -2.35 -25.46
N ASN A 616 43.61 -2.98 -25.55
CA ASN A 616 43.43 -4.43 -25.55
C ASN A 616 43.63 -5.10 -26.92
N GLU A 617 43.89 -4.35 -27.98
CA GLU A 617 44.45 -4.90 -29.23
C GLU A 617 45.82 -5.58 -29.00
N SER A 618 46.41 -5.42 -27.80
CA SER A 618 47.71 -5.98 -27.38
C SER A 618 47.66 -7.09 -26.31
N ARG A 619 46.49 -7.56 -25.81
CA ARG A 619 46.48 -8.61 -24.77
C ARG A 619 45.22 -9.50 -24.76
N SER A 620 45.46 -10.82 -24.73
CA SER A 620 44.45 -11.89 -24.80
C SER A 620 43.41 -11.86 -23.67
N LYS A 621 42.14 -12.04 -24.05
CA LYS A 621 40.96 -12.11 -23.16
C LYS A 621 41.05 -13.29 -22.19
N SER A 622 41.03 -13.03 -20.89
CA SER A 622 40.83 -14.05 -19.86
C SER A 622 39.32 -14.29 -19.63
N GLN A 623 38.95 -15.56 -19.49
CA GLN A 623 37.57 -16.04 -19.41
C GLN A 623 37.05 -15.96 -17.97
N VAL A 624 36.21 -14.96 -17.67
CA VAL A 624 35.49 -14.83 -16.38
C VAL A 624 34.07 -15.40 -16.55
N PRO A 625 33.55 -16.18 -15.57
CA PRO A 625 32.17 -16.70 -15.58
C PRO A 625 31.10 -15.59 -15.65
N ASP A 626 29.98 -15.87 -16.32
CA ASP A 626 28.98 -14.86 -16.73
C ASP A 626 28.27 -14.15 -15.55
N ASP A 627 27.97 -14.86 -14.47
CA ASP A 627 27.28 -14.28 -13.29
C ASP A 627 28.21 -13.40 -12.42
N SER A 628 29.50 -13.72 -12.31
CA SER A 628 30.47 -12.90 -11.55
C SER A 628 31.02 -11.73 -12.36
N LYS A 629 30.80 -11.73 -13.68
CA LYS A 629 31.22 -10.67 -14.60
C LYS A 629 30.44 -9.38 -14.40
N MET A 630 29.17 -9.48 -13.98
CA MET A 630 28.28 -8.33 -13.83
C MET A 630 28.64 -7.48 -12.61
N ASP A 631 28.91 -8.12 -11.46
CA ASP A 631 29.41 -7.44 -10.26
C ASP A 631 30.82 -6.85 -10.49
N TRP A 632 31.69 -7.55 -11.23
CA TRP A 632 33.02 -7.06 -11.55
C TRP A 632 33.02 -5.78 -12.40
N LYS A 633 32.19 -5.72 -13.46
CA LYS A 633 32.05 -4.51 -14.28
C LYS A 633 31.60 -3.30 -13.49
N GLN A 634 30.68 -3.49 -12.53
CA GLN A 634 30.23 -2.41 -11.67
C GLN A 634 31.35 -1.93 -10.73
N ILE A 635 32.14 -2.86 -10.19
CA ILE A 635 33.31 -2.53 -9.38
C ILE A 635 34.32 -1.71 -10.19
N GLU A 636 34.67 -2.17 -11.39
CA GLU A 636 35.60 -1.50 -12.31
C GLU A 636 35.12 -0.08 -12.66
N ALA A 637 33.86 0.07 -13.10
CA ALA A 637 33.27 1.37 -13.40
C ALA A 637 33.32 2.34 -12.20
N CYS A 638 33.08 1.85 -10.99
CA CYS A 638 33.20 2.66 -9.78
C CYS A 638 34.66 3.05 -9.47
N MET A 639 35.64 2.18 -9.74
CA MET A 639 37.06 2.53 -9.62
C MET A 639 37.46 3.62 -10.60
N ASP A 640 37.02 3.52 -11.85
CA ASP A 640 37.33 4.50 -12.89
C ASP A 640 36.78 5.88 -12.54
N ILE A 641 35.54 5.95 -12.07
CA ILE A 641 34.94 7.21 -11.58
C ILE A 641 35.73 7.76 -10.40
N HIS A 642 36.04 6.91 -9.41
CA HIS A 642 36.81 7.32 -8.22
C HIS A 642 38.23 7.80 -8.59
N GLY A 643 38.84 7.23 -9.63
CA GLY A 643 40.18 7.56 -10.09
C GLY A 643 40.32 8.93 -10.76
N VAL A 644 39.23 9.57 -11.18
CA VAL A 644 39.26 10.90 -11.80
C VAL A 644 39.75 11.96 -10.81
N ALA A 645 40.67 12.85 -11.22
CA ALA A 645 41.09 13.98 -10.40
C ALA A 645 39.95 15.00 -10.25
N THR A 646 39.59 15.33 -9.01
CA THR A 646 38.43 16.20 -8.68
C THR A 646 38.87 17.47 -7.95
N GLU A 647 39.98 18.06 -8.38
CA GLU A 647 40.56 19.27 -7.77
C GLU A 647 39.72 20.53 -8.08
N VAL A 648 39.09 20.55 -9.25
CA VAL A 648 38.19 21.63 -9.68
C VAL A 648 36.74 21.17 -9.55
N PRO A 649 35.85 21.96 -8.89
CA PRO A 649 34.43 21.62 -8.79
C PRO A 649 33.77 21.45 -10.17
N PRO A 650 32.91 20.44 -10.36
CA PRO A 650 32.23 20.19 -11.64
C PRO A 650 31.44 21.40 -12.18
N VAL A 651 30.85 22.20 -11.28
CA VAL A 651 30.12 23.43 -11.64
C VAL A 651 30.99 24.43 -12.41
N THR A 652 32.29 24.51 -12.12
CA THR A 652 33.24 25.42 -12.79
C THR A 652 33.50 24.99 -14.24
N VAL A 653 33.43 23.69 -14.53
CA VAL A 653 33.70 23.13 -15.86
C VAL A 653 32.42 23.10 -16.72
N LYS A 654 31.28 22.75 -16.11
CA LYS A 654 30.02 22.53 -16.83
C LYS A 654 29.12 23.76 -16.89
N GLY A 655 29.29 24.70 -15.96
CA GLY A 655 28.35 25.80 -15.73
C GLY A 655 26.93 25.28 -15.46
N ASP A 656 25.93 26.11 -15.75
CA ASP A 656 24.51 25.77 -15.56
C ASP A 656 23.89 24.86 -16.63
N ARG A 657 24.66 24.45 -17.64
CA ARG A 657 24.14 23.67 -18.79
C ARG A 657 23.81 22.22 -18.47
N SER A 658 24.42 21.64 -17.44
CA SER A 658 24.18 20.27 -17.01
C SER A 658 23.92 20.25 -15.51
N LYS A 659 22.86 19.56 -15.09
CA LYS A 659 22.54 19.38 -13.66
C LYS A 659 23.04 18.05 -13.13
N SER A 660 24.06 17.47 -13.78
CA SER A 660 24.63 16.20 -13.38
C SER A 660 25.42 16.30 -12.07
N LEU A 661 25.26 15.28 -11.23
CA LEU A 661 25.87 15.18 -9.89
C LEU A 661 26.91 14.05 -9.79
N LEU A 662 27.36 13.49 -10.92
CA LEU A 662 28.23 12.31 -10.92
C LEU A 662 29.54 12.55 -10.15
N PHE A 663 30.24 13.61 -10.52
CA PHE A 663 31.53 13.94 -9.91
C PHE A 663 31.41 14.69 -8.59
N ASP A 664 30.27 15.35 -8.32
CA ASP A 664 29.97 15.90 -7.00
C ASP A 664 29.80 14.77 -5.96
N GLY A 665 29.08 13.70 -6.33
CA GLY A 665 28.99 12.48 -5.53
C GLY A 665 30.35 11.78 -5.37
N CYS A 666 31.22 11.83 -6.39
CA CYS A 666 32.60 11.34 -6.29
C CYS A 666 33.43 12.12 -5.26
N ILE A 667 33.31 13.45 -5.23
CA ILE A 667 33.97 14.29 -4.23
C ILE A 667 33.50 13.92 -2.82
N LEU A 668 32.19 13.77 -2.62
CA LEU A 668 31.62 13.34 -1.35
C LEU A 668 32.19 11.97 -0.91
N ALA A 669 32.27 10.99 -1.82
CA ALA A 669 32.86 9.68 -1.54
C ALA A 669 34.31 9.78 -1.06
N LYS A 670 35.12 10.63 -1.71
CA LYS A 670 36.52 10.86 -1.34
C LYS A 670 36.64 11.53 0.03
N MET A 671 35.75 12.47 0.35
CA MET A 671 35.70 13.12 1.67
C MET A 671 35.36 12.10 2.77
N LEU A 672 34.34 11.26 2.58
CA LEU A 672 33.96 10.20 3.52
C LEU A 672 35.14 9.26 3.85
N MET A 673 35.84 8.77 2.82
CA MET A 673 37.01 7.90 2.99
C MET A 673 38.19 8.62 3.66
N LYS A 674 38.37 9.92 3.38
CA LYS A 674 39.44 10.72 3.97
C LYS A 674 39.20 10.94 5.47
N ILE A 675 37.95 11.21 5.87
CA ILE A 675 37.56 11.39 7.28
C ILE A 675 37.77 10.09 8.04
N GLU A 676 37.27 8.96 7.54
CA GLU A 676 37.51 7.64 8.14
C GLU A 676 39.01 7.38 8.36
N LYS A 677 39.83 7.59 7.33
CA LYS A 677 41.28 7.33 7.43
C LYS A 677 41.99 8.26 8.41
N LYS A 678 41.54 9.51 8.52
CA LYS A 678 42.20 10.54 9.34
C LYS A 678 41.74 10.50 10.80
N GLU A 679 40.45 10.28 11.04
CA GLU A 679 39.82 10.41 12.35
C GLU A 679 39.46 9.04 12.97
N GLY A 680 39.56 7.94 12.21
CA GLY A 680 39.24 6.60 12.69
C GLY A 680 37.74 6.37 12.90
N LEU A 681 36.89 7.21 12.31
CA LEU A 681 35.44 7.17 12.45
C LEU A 681 34.81 6.16 11.48
N ASP A 682 33.73 5.51 11.91
CA ASP A 682 32.97 4.56 11.09
C ASP A 682 32.11 5.31 10.06
N LYS A 683 32.57 5.32 8.80
CA LYS A 683 31.83 5.93 7.69
C LYS A 683 30.50 5.23 7.41
N TRP A 684 30.40 3.93 7.62
CA TRP A 684 29.18 3.18 7.30
C TRP A 684 28.08 3.47 8.32
N LEU A 685 28.46 3.65 9.59
CA LEU A 685 27.53 4.12 10.61
C LEU A 685 26.95 5.48 10.23
N ILE A 686 27.78 6.48 9.87
CA ILE A 686 27.25 7.82 9.54
C ILE A 686 26.39 7.79 8.26
N ILE A 687 26.83 7.08 7.20
CA ILE A 687 26.07 6.97 5.94
C ILE A 687 24.71 6.30 6.22
N SER A 688 24.68 5.22 7.01
CA SER A 688 23.42 4.55 7.34
C SER A 688 22.47 5.45 8.14
N LYS A 689 22.96 6.23 9.11
CA LYS A 689 22.15 7.21 9.86
C LYS A 689 21.60 8.33 8.97
N VAL A 690 22.43 8.89 8.09
CA VAL A 690 22.01 9.92 7.11
C VAL A 690 20.91 9.38 6.20
N TRP A 691 21.02 8.13 5.72
CA TRP A 691 19.97 7.51 4.91
C TRP A 691 18.65 7.32 5.66
N VAL A 692 18.69 6.95 6.95
CA VAL A 692 17.46 6.88 7.76
C VAL A 692 16.81 8.26 7.87
N GLU A 693 17.59 9.32 8.04
CA GLU A 693 17.08 10.69 8.09
C GLU A 693 16.48 11.15 6.76
N LEU A 694 17.16 10.87 5.64
CA LEU A 694 16.62 11.12 4.30
C LEU A 694 15.31 10.35 4.06
N LEU A 695 15.20 9.11 4.53
CA LEU A 695 13.96 8.32 4.48
C LEU A 695 12.86 8.94 5.34
N CYS A 696 13.18 9.43 6.55
CA CYS A 696 12.24 10.10 7.43
C CYS A 696 11.70 11.40 6.80
N TYR A 697 12.60 12.21 6.22
CA TYR A 697 12.21 13.42 5.50
C TYR A 697 11.28 13.11 4.32
N GLY A 698 11.62 12.08 3.54
CA GLY A 698 10.77 11.62 2.44
C GLY A 698 9.39 11.19 2.93
N ALA A 699 9.34 10.47 4.05
CA ALA A 699 8.09 10.01 4.66
C ALA A 699 7.22 11.17 5.18
N SER A 700 7.80 12.20 5.80
CA SER A 700 7.07 13.36 6.32
C SER A 700 6.57 14.31 5.23
N HIS A 701 7.25 14.36 4.09
CA HIS A 701 6.91 15.23 2.94
C HIS A 701 6.23 14.50 1.78
N SER A 702 5.89 13.22 1.98
CA SER A 702 4.99 12.48 1.10
C SER A 702 3.55 12.91 1.35
N ARG A 703 2.71 12.94 0.32
CA ARG A 703 1.27 13.16 0.51
C ARG A 703 0.64 11.93 1.18
N ALA A 704 -0.27 12.17 2.13
CA ALA A 704 -0.90 11.09 2.89
C ALA A 704 -1.77 10.18 2.02
N ASP A 705 -2.43 10.74 1.00
CA ASP A 705 -3.20 9.98 0.00
C ASP A 705 -2.33 8.96 -0.76
N SER A 706 -1.13 9.36 -1.13
CA SER A 706 -0.15 8.57 -1.86
C SER A 706 0.38 7.43 -0.98
N GLN A 707 0.63 7.72 0.30
CA GLN A 707 1.01 6.71 1.29
C GLN A 707 -0.10 5.69 1.55
N ALA A 708 -1.35 6.14 1.67
CA ALA A 708 -2.51 5.28 1.81
C ALA A 708 -2.73 4.39 0.58
N ALA A 709 -2.47 4.91 -0.63
CA ALA A 709 -2.58 4.16 -1.87
C ALA A 709 -1.61 2.96 -1.93
N GLN A 710 -0.41 3.07 -1.36
CA GLN A 710 0.62 2.01 -1.38
C GLN A 710 0.23 0.77 -0.58
N VAL A 711 -0.66 0.90 0.41
CA VAL A 711 -1.14 -0.24 1.20
C VAL A 711 -1.81 -1.30 0.30
N SER A 712 -2.36 -0.87 -0.83
CA SER A 712 -2.98 -1.75 -1.82
C SER A 712 -2.04 -2.31 -2.91
N LYS A 713 -0.77 -1.93 -2.87
CA LYS A 713 0.28 -2.28 -3.83
C LYS A 713 1.43 -3.08 -3.18
N GLY A 714 1.12 -3.88 -2.17
CA GLY A 714 2.13 -4.67 -1.44
C GLY A 714 2.74 -3.98 -0.23
N GLY A 715 2.38 -2.71 0.03
CA GLY A 715 3.00 -1.86 1.05
C GLY A 715 4.41 -1.43 0.67
N GLU A 716 4.79 -0.23 1.11
CA GLU A 716 6.13 0.34 0.91
C GLU A 716 6.76 0.66 2.27
N LEU A 717 8.09 0.52 2.39
CA LEU A 717 8.81 0.81 3.65
C LEU A 717 8.59 2.25 4.10
N ILE A 718 8.55 3.21 3.17
CA ILE A 718 8.30 4.62 3.47
C ILE A 718 6.95 4.84 4.19
N THR A 719 5.91 4.07 3.84
CA THR A 719 4.60 4.14 4.51
C THR A 719 4.66 3.60 5.95
N ILE A 720 5.46 2.55 6.19
CA ILE A 720 5.69 2.03 7.55
C ILE A 720 6.47 3.04 8.39
N VAL A 721 7.51 3.65 7.81
CA VAL A 721 8.31 4.67 8.48
C VAL A 721 7.47 5.91 8.80
N TRP A 722 6.60 6.32 7.89
CA TRP A 722 5.64 7.41 8.12
C TRP A 722 4.75 7.17 9.34
N LEU A 723 4.10 6.01 9.43
CA LEU A 723 3.30 5.68 10.61
C LEU A 723 4.15 5.57 11.88
N LEU A 724 5.34 4.94 11.81
CA LEU A 724 6.24 4.89 12.98
C LEU A 724 6.64 6.29 13.44
N MET A 725 6.95 7.20 12.53
CA MET A 725 7.25 8.60 12.85
C MET A 725 6.08 9.29 13.54
N ALA A 726 4.86 9.15 12.99
CA ALA A 726 3.64 9.66 13.64
C ALA A 726 3.50 9.08 15.06
N HIS A 727 3.75 7.78 15.24
CA HIS A 727 3.63 7.15 16.55
C HIS A 727 4.71 7.55 17.56
N PHE A 728 5.92 7.80 17.08
CA PHE A 728 7.01 8.38 17.87
C PHE A 728 6.81 9.89 18.13
N GLY A 729 5.76 10.49 17.58
CA GLY A 729 5.48 11.91 17.73
C GLY A 729 6.50 12.78 16.99
N LEU A 730 7.10 12.27 15.92
CA LEU A 730 8.03 12.96 15.03
C LEU A 730 7.27 13.38 13.78
N GLY A 731 6.90 14.66 13.67
CA GLY A 731 6.20 15.18 12.49
C GLY A 731 5.40 16.45 12.73
N ASP A 732 4.97 17.07 11.64
CA ASP A 732 4.31 18.39 11.64
C ASP A 732 2.80 18.34 11.90
N GLN A 733 2.24 17.14 12.03
CA GLN A 733 0.81 16.89 12.18
C GLN A 733 0.30 17.11 13.62
N PHE A 734 1.17 17.53 14.55
CA PHE A 734 0.88 17.77 15.96
C PHE A 734 0.87 19.29 16.26
N GLN A 735 -0.12 20.03 15.75
CA GLN A 735 -0.13 21.50 15.87
C GLN A 735 -1.06 22.03 16.96
N ILE A 736 -1.88 21.18 17.58
CA ILE A 736 -2.81 21.60 18.64
C ILE A 736 -2.04 21.66 19.97
N ASN A 737 -1.47 22.83 20.25
CA ASN A 737 -0.65 23.12 21.44
C ASN A 737 -1.35 22.75 22.77
N GLU A 738 -2.68 22.90 22.82
CA GLU A 738 -3.49 22.64 24.01
C GLU A 738 -4.86 22.14 23.59
N GLY A 739 -4.98 20.84 23.34
CA GLY A 739 -6.29 20.22 23.36
C GLY A 739 -6.88 20.42 24.76
N GLN A 740 -7.89 21.29 24.87
CA GLN A 740 -8.82 21.40 26.01
C GLN A 740 -8.39 22.28 27.20
N ALA A 741 -7.50 23.27 27.05
CA ALA A 741 -7.40 24.36 28.03
C ALA A 741 -8.44 25.44 27.69
N ARG A 742 -9.35 25.75 28.62
CA ARG A 742 -10.33 26.84 28.43
C ARG A 742 -9.89 28.07 29.19
N ALA A 743 -9.88 29.21 28.52
CA ALA A 743 -9.72 30.50 29.17
C ALA A 743 -10.85 30.69 30.20
N LYS A 744 -10.49 30.80 31.48
CA LYS A 744 -11.39 31.15 32.56
C LYS A 744 -10.96 32.46 33.18
N LEU A 745 -11.96 33.27 33.51
CA LEU A 745 -11.73 34.51 34.19
C LEU A 745 -11.77 34.28 35.71
N ILE A 746 -10.64 34.51 36.37
CA ILE A 746 -10.49 34.34 37.81
C ILE A 746 -10.48 35.73 38.45
N VAL A 747 -11.31 35.88 39.48
CA VAL A 747 -11.35 37.09 40.32
C VAL A 747 -10.57 36.77 41.59
N GLY A 748 -9.51 37.52 41.86
CA GLY A 748 -8.77 37.44 43.12
C GLY A 748 -9.65 37.84 44.31
N LYS A 749 -9.40 37.23 45.47
CA LYS A 749 -10.03 37.63 46.73
C LYS A 749 -9.37 38.87 47.31
#